data_AF-A0A8T9Q052-F1
#
_entry.id   AF-A0A8T9Q052-F1
#
_cell.length_a   1.000
_cell.length_b   1.000
_cell.length_c   1.000
_cell.angle_alpha   90.00
_cell.angle_beta   90.00
_cell.angle_gamma   90.00
#
_symmetry.space_group_name_H-M   'P 1'
#
loop_
_entity.id
_entity.type
_entity.pdbx_description
1 polymer ?
#
loop_
_entity_poly.entity_id
_entity_poly.type
_entity_poly.pdbx_seq_one_letter_code
_entity_poly.pdbx_strand_id
1 'polypeptide(L)'
;MRRILYSLLASGLLAGAAQAQIPSYRPRPADLDGTAARSCALTHQRAALRQPATTVTHRRKMERYDVKYYKLDISLENNSRNVGGSVRMQARNGGQSLDSLAFELYPTFTIDSVVVEGKKVVGTRRALGDVTVRLAQAIPANSLFNAYIYYRGTAPNGNSAAIGNALDTDVDPDYGTPVTWSLSEPFNAYEWWPCKQVLTDKADSSDVWVTTSSLNKVGSNGVLERVSARPNNKSRYEWKSRSPIAYYLISVAVAPYVEYVNYANPVGGPRIPIVNYVYSTTALNDYRTEIDRTPGFIENFSNLVGLYPFAKEKYGHSMAPIGGGMEHQTMTTQDGFNFTLTAHELFHQWFGDNVTCASWQDIWLNESFASYGEYLSLNAFSTAAQARSWMDNAHTTAMQSAGGSVYVPDTTNVNRIFSYRLSYKKGAAVVHMLRYVLNDDVKFFRALRTYQSRFAGSTARTTDLQRIFEAEAGVSLDTFFRQWYRGEGYPTFNVRWNQVGSSLYLKATETVSVPTVTPFFDTQIDYKINYSNGTSQTVRLRQSQTETSFTVPVAATVTSIQVDPDQWLLNGNGFVSRDNALSTKAAATVLPLAVYPNPCREVLQLGSLTMRTAQAVVSDMTGRVVLRQTVGAAQTTLNTAALAPGIYYLQVTTPEGEVSLARFVRE
;
A
#
# COMPACT_ATOMS: atom_id res chain seq x y z
N MET A 1 -18.23 -4.54 75.80
CA MET A 1 -18.88 -4.26 74.51
C MET A 1 -17.83 -3.81 73.49
N ARG A 2 -17.27 -4.74 72.73
CA ARG A 2 -16.40 -4.51 71.56
C ARG A 2 -16.93 -5.42 70.47
N ARG A 3 -17.28 -4.85 69.30
CA ARG A 3 -17.95 -5.55 68.20
C ARG A 3 -16.95 -6.37 67.39
N ILE A 4 -17.44 -7.54 66.98
CA ILE A 4 -16.77 -8.71 66.42
C ILE A 4 -16.71 -8.62 64.90
N LEU A 5 -15.64 -9.23 64.35
CA LEU A 5 -15.36 -9.55 62.95
C LEU A 5 -16.54 -10.17 62.19
N TYR A 6 -16.68 -9.81 60.91
CA TYR A 6 -16.96 -10.80 59.87
C TYR A 6 -16.11 -10.51 58.62
N SER A 7 -15.36 -11.53 58.25
CA SER A 7 -14.55 -11.71 57.06
C SER A 7 -15.42 -12.01 55.84
N LEU A 8 -15.10 -11.39 54.70
CA LEU A 8 -15.53 -11.83 53.37
C LEU A 8 -14.37 -11.65 52.40
N LEU A 9 -13.89 -12.79 51.87
CA LEU A 9 -12.87 -12.90 50.84
C LEU A 9 -13.35 -12.23 49.55
N ALA A 10 -12.53 -11.32 49.01
CA ALA A 10 -12.60 -10.88 47.62
C ALA A 10 -11.33 -11.32 46.89
N SER A 11 -11.31 -12.57 46.44
CA SER A 11 -10.41 -13.07 45.42
C SER A 11 -11.00 -12.73 44.05
N GLY A 12 -10.70 -11.53 43.56
CA GLY A 12 -11.07 -11.04 42.24
C GLY A 12 -9.95 -11.30 41.23
N LEU A 13 -10.17 -12.30 40.39
CA LEU A 13 -9.47 -12.67 39.15
C LEU A 13 -8.69 -11.51 38.48
N LEU A 14 -7.37 -11.57 38.56
CA LEU A 14 -6.49 -10.97 37.57
C LEU A 14 -6.63 -11.81 36.29
N ALA A 15 -7.45 -11.32 35.35
CA ALA A 15 -7.37 -11.76 33.97
C ALA A 15 -5.97 -11.37 33.46
N GLY A 16 -5.07 -12.36 33.38
CA GLY A 16 -3.81 -12.18 32.70
C GLY A 16 -4.10 -11.79 31.25
N ALA A 17 -3.71 -10.57 30.87
CA ALA A 17 -3.55 -10.25 29.46
C ALA A 17 -2.61 -11.31 28.90
N ALA A 18 -3.09 -12.10 27.93
CA ALA A 18 -2.24 -13.01 27.19
C ALA A 18 -1.15 -12.15 26.53
N GLN A 19 0.04 -12.12 27.13
CA GLN A 19 1.21 -11.59 26.48
C GLN A 19 1.41 -12.46 25.23
N ALA A 20 1.44 -11.80 24.07
CA ALA A 20 1.82 -12.43 22.82
C ALA A 20 3.03 -13.32 23.09
N GLN A 21 3.05 -14.54 22.55
CA GLN A 21 4.30 -15.31 22.50
C GLN A 21 5.25 -14.48 21.65
N ILE A 22 6.12 -13.72 22.31
CA ILE A 22 7.21 -12.98 21.67
C ILE A 22 8.45 -13.84 21.91
N PRO A 23 8.88 -14.65 20.92
CA PRO A 23 10.19 -15.28 20.99
C PRO A 23 11.24 -14.18 21.20
N SER A 24 12.25 -14.42 22.03
CA SER A 24 13.38 -13.50 22.18
C SER A 24 14.07 -13.33 20.82
N TYR A 25 13.92 -12.16 20.21
CA TYR A 25 14.44 -11.90 18.88
C TYR A 25 15.95 -11.61 18.95
N ARG A 26 16.73 -12.40 18.22
CA ARG A 26 18.09 -12.01 17.82
C ARG A 26 18.11 -11.79 16.30
N PRO A 27 18.11 -10.53 15.85
CA PRO A 27 18.19 -10.19 14.43
C PRO A 27 19.39 -10.83 13.73
N ARG A 28 19.19 -11.42 12.55
CA ARG A 28 20.28 -11.74 11.62
C ARG A 28 20.40 -10.64 10.56
N PRO A 29 21.58 -10.43 9.95
CA PRO A 29 21.76 -9.41 8.92
C PRO A 29 20.74 -9.48 7.76
N ALA A 30 20.38 -10.70 7.32
CA ALA A 30 19.38 -10.93 6.27
C ALA A 30 17.94 -10.56 6.71
N ASP A 31 17.66 -10.46 8.01
CA ASP A 31 16.36 -10.02 8.53
C ASP A 31 16.22 -8.48 8.47
N LEU A 32 17.31 -7.74 8.18
CA LEU A 32 17.42 -6.30 8.40
C LEU A 32 17.76 -5.47 7.17
N ASP A 33 18.19 -6.10 6.09
CA ASP A 33 18.66 -5.44 4.88
C ASP A 33 17.52 -5.07 3.91
N GLY A 34 16.26 -5.33 4.30
CA GLY A 34 15.08 -5.05 3.48
C GLY A 34 15.00 -5.92 2.22
N THR A 35 15.72 -7.04 2.19
CA THR A 35 15.79 -7.94 1.02
C THR A 35 14.50 -8.70 0.75
N ALA A 36 13.54 -8.78 1.66
CA ALA A 36 12.25 -9.43 1.45
C ALA A 36 11.52 -8.91 0.20
N ALA A 37 11.09 -7.64 0.22
CA ALA A 37 10.54 -6.96 -0.94
C ALA A 37 11.44 -7.02 -2.17
N ARG A 38 12.77 -7.12 -2.01
CA ARG A 38 13.70 -7.27 -3.13
C ARG A 38 13.60 -8.65 -3.76
N SER A 39 13.59 -9.69 -2.93
CA SER A 39 13.41 -11.06 -3.34
C SER A 39 12.08 -11.20 -4.03
N CYS A 40 10.97 -10.71 -3.45
CA CYS A 40 9.64 -10.70 -4.09
C CYS A 40 9.64 -9.92 -5.41
N ALA A 41 10.18 -8.71 -5.44
CA ALA A 41 10.28 -7.94 -6.67
C ALA A 41 11.15 -8.63 -7.74
N LEU A 42 12.27 -9.25 -7.36
CA LEU A 42 13.13 -10.00 -8.28
C LEU A 42 12.43 -11.25 -8.80
N THR A 43 11.71 -11.93 -7.90
CA THR A 43 10.74 -12.99 -8.14
C THR A 43 9.80 -12.50 -9.24
N HIS A 44 9.10 -11.37 -9.14
CA HIS A 44 8.26 -10.90 -10.25
C HIS A 44 9.04 -10.40 -11.51
N GLN A 45 10.30 -9.98 -11.41
CA GLN A 45 11.06 -9.25 -12.45
C GLN A 45 11.91 -10.06 -13.43
N ARG A 46 12.30 -11.32 -13.19
CA ARG A 46 13.11 -12.09 -14.18
C ARG A 46 12.38 -12.41 -15.53
N ALA A 47 11.32 -11.69 -15.89
CA ALA A 47 10.49 -11.92 -17.08
C ALA A 47 10.93 -11.02 -18.25
N ALA A 48 10.85 -11.55 -19.47
CA ALA A 48 10.72 -10.73 -20.67
C ALA A 48 9.41 -9.90 -20.60
N LEU A 49 9.26 -8.86 -21.43
CA LEU A 49 8.04 -8.03 -21.50
C LEU A 49 6.77 -8.89 -21.57
N ARG A 50 6.11 -9.12 -20.42
CA ARG A 50 4.90 -9.93 -20.31
C ARG A 50 3.67 -9.04 -20.30
N GLN A 51 2.87 -9.20 -21.35
CA GLN A 51 1.62 -8.48 -21.56
C GLN A 51 0.45 -9.32 -21.02
N PRO A 52 -0.69 -8.71 -20.67
CA PRO A 52 -1.94 -9.46 -20.57
C PRO A 52 -2.13 -10.28 -21.86
N ALA A 53 -2.29 -11.61 -21.73
CA ALA A 53 -2.51 -12.46 -22.89
C ALA A 53 -3.83 -12.12 -23.60
N THR A 54 -4.80 -11.59 -22.84
CA THR A 54 -6.11 -11.27 -23.35
C THR A 54 -6.15 -9.99 -24.17
N THR A 55 -6.84 -10.05 -25.30
CA THR A 55 -7.11 -8.86 -26.11
C THR A 55 -8.15 -7.96 -25.43
N VAL A 56 -8.11 -6.64 -25.67
CA VAL A 56 -9.12 -5.69 -25.14
C VAL A 56 -10.54 -6.13 -25.53
N THR A 57 -10.73 -6.61 -26.75
CA THR A 57 -12.02 -7.13 -27.23
C THR A 57 -12.48 -8.37 -26.47
N HIS A 58 -11.55 -9.26 -26.11
CA HIS A 58 -11.89 -10.47 -25.33
C HIS A 58 -12.17 -10.13 -23.87
N ARG A 59 -11.41 -9.22 -23.26
CA ARG A 59 -11.70 -8.70 -21.92
C ARG A 59 -13.12 -8.14 -21.82
N ARG A 60 -13.57 -7.35 -22.81
CA ARG A 60 -14.96 -6.85 -22.86
C ARG A 60 -16.02 -7.96 -22.87
N LYS A 61 -15.71 -9.15 -23.42
CA LYS A 61 -16.62 -10.30 -23.34
C LYS A 61 -16.66 -10.88 -21.93
N MET A 62 -15.51 -10.98 -21.26
CA MET A 62 -15.43 -11.45 -19.88
C MET A 62 -16.09 -10.49 -18.89
N GLU A 63 -16.11 -9.19 -19.19
CA GLU A 63 -16.82 -8.16 -18.41
C GLU A 63 -18.36 -8.30 -18.46
N ARG A 64 -18.92 -9.14 -19.36
CA ARG A 64 -20.37 -9.33 -19.48
C ARG A 64 -20.99 -10.18 -18.36
N TYR A 65 -20.19 -10.86 -17.56
CA TYR A 65 -20.65 -11.67 -16.43
C TYR A 65 -19.72 -11.47 -15.23
N ASP A 66 -20.22 -11.75 -14.04
CA ASP A 66 -19.57 -11.57 -12.75
C ASP A 66 -19.38 -12.95 -12.11
N VAL A 67 -18.13 -13.36 -11.85
CA VAL A 67 -17.86 -14.69 -11.31
C VAL A 67 -18.17 -14.71 -9.82
N LYS A 68 -18.96 -15.71 -9.40
CA LYS A 68 -19.36 -15.89 -8.00
C LYS A 68 -18.58 -16.97 -7.30
N TYR A 69 -18.20 -18.02 -8.03
CA TYR A 69 -17.51 -19.14 -7.43
C TYR A 69 -16.68 -19.91 -8.45
N TYR A 70 -15.50 -20.33 -8.00
CA TYR A 70 -14.66 -21.30 -8.68
C TYR A 70 -14.58 -22.61 -7.89
N LYS A 71 -14.64 -23.74 -8.60
CA LYS A 71 -14.14 -25.01 -8.08
C LYS A 71 -13.13 -25.58 -9.03
N LEU A 72 -11.90 -25.76 -8.57
CA LEU A 72 -10.87 -26.51 -9.25
C LEU A 72 -10.90 -27.94 -8.68
N ASP A 73 -11.12 -28.94 -9.53
CA ASP A 73 -10.97 -30.37 -9.17
C ASP A 73 -9.94 -30.96 -10.12
N ILE A 74 -8.69 -31.03 -9.66
CA ILE A 74 -7.51 -31.26 -10.49
C ILE A 74 -6.65 -32.41 -9.95
N SER A 75 -5.92 -33.04 -10.85
CA SER A 75 -4.80 -33.94 -10.53
C SER A 75 -3.49 -33.19 -10.69
N LEU A 76 -2.62 -33.26 -9.68
CA LEU A 76 -1.33 -32.58 -9.66
C LEU A 76 -0.33 -33.38 -8.81
N GLU A 77 0.89 -33.54 -9.33
CA GLU A 77 1.99 -34.18 -8.62
C GLU A 77 3.08 -33.17 -8.29
N ASN A 78 4.00 -33.53 -7.40
CA ASN A 78 5.09 -32.67 -6.93
C ASN A 78 6.34 -32.69 -7.82
N ASN A 79 6.30 -33.40 -8.95
CA ASN A 79 7.43 -33.61 -9.85
C ASN A 79 7.08 -33.37 -11.32
N SER A 80 5.94 -32.73 -11.59
CA SER A 80 5.44 -32.54 -12.94
C SER A 80 4.52 -31.33 -13.02
N ARG A 81 4.67 -30.57 -14.11
CA ARG A 81 3.75 -29.49 -14.50
C ARG A 81 2.49 -29.99 -15.23
N ASN A 82 2.30 -31.31 -15.27
CA ASN A 82 1.06 -31.89 -15.77
C ASN A 82 -0.08 -31.58 -14.80
N VAL A 83 -1.12 -30.93 -15.32
CA VAL A 83 -2.30 -30.57 -14.55
C VAL A 83 -3.54 -30.73 -15.44
N GLY A 84 -4.62 -31.16 -14.82
CA GLY A 84 -5.87 -31.36 -15.54
C GLY A 84 -6.97 -31.90 -14.63
N GLY A 85 -8.19 -31.84 -15.13
CA GLY A 85 -9.39 -32.16 -14.39
C GLY A 85 -10.54 -31.28 -14.85
N SER A 86 -11.24 -30.64 -13.91
CA SER A 86 -12.35 -29.75 -14.23
C SER A 86 -12.32 -28.47 -13.43
N VAL A 87 -12.71 -27.36 -14.07
CA VAL A 87 -13.05 -26.12 -13.39
C VAL A 87 -14.55 -25.87 -13.53
N ARG A 88 -15.24 -25.73 -12.40
CA ARG A 88 -16.59 -25.18 -12.36
C ARG A 88 -16.48 -23.68 -12.10
N MET A 89 -16.99 -22.88 -13.03
CA MET A 89 -17.22 -21.46 -12.86
C MET A 89 -18.73 -21.25 -12.68
N GLN A 90 -19.14 -20.74 -11.52
CA GLN A 90 -20.49 -20.20 -11.35
C GLN A 90 -20.42 -18.69 -11.49
N ALA A 91 -21.25 -18.13 -12.36
CA ALA A 91 -21.25 -16.71 -12.65
C ALA A 91 -22.68 -16.16 -12.76
N ARG A 92 -22.81 -14.86 -12.49
CA ARG A 92 -24.02 -14.07 -12.76
C ARG A 92 -23.85 -13.37 -14.08
N ASN A 93 -24.77 -13.60 -15.01
CA ASN A 93 -24.81 -12.84 -16.25
C ASN A 93 -25.19 -11.37 -15.98
N GLY A 94 -24.65 -10.43 -16.75
CA GLY A 94 -24.99 -9.01 -16.68
C GLY A 94 -26.39 -8.68 -17.22
N GLY A 95 -26.63 -7.39 -17.48
CA GLY A 95 -27.95 -6.85 -17.83
C GLY A 95 -28.51 -7.23 -19.21
N GLN A 96 -27.80 -8.04 -20.00
CA GLN A 96 -28.22 -8.48 -21.34
C GLN A 96 -28.05 -9.98 -21.51
N SER A 97 -28.79 -10.61 -22.41
CA SER A 97 -28.65 -12.04 -22.69
C SER A 97 -27.24 -12.41 -23.17
N LEU A 98 -26.64 -13.45 -22.59
CA LEU A 98 -25.31 -13.94 -22.94
C LEU A 98 -25.41 -15.12 -23.89
N ASP A 99 -24.90 -14.96 -25.10
CA ASP A 99 -24.90 -15.94 -26.19
C ASP A 99 -23.57 -16.69 -26.34
N SER A 100 -22.51 -16.19 -25.72
CA SER A 100 -21.20 -16.80 -25.67
C SER A 100 -20.53 -16.60 -24.32
N LEU A 101 -19.84 -17.63 -23.82
CA LEU A 101 -18.98 -17.53 -22.66
C LEU A 101 -17.53 -17.33 -23.12
N ALA A 102 -16.86 -16.33 -22.58
CA ALA A 102 -15.43 -16.10 -22.76
C ALA A 102 -14.67 -16.56 -21.51
N PHE A 103 -13.44 -17.05 -21.66
CA PHE A 103 -12.49 -17.29 -20.58
C PHE A 103 -11.07 -17.36 -21.18
N GLU A 104 -10.06 -17.57 -20.35
CA GLU A 104 -8.67 -17.74 -20.77
C GLU A 104 -8.16 -19.13 -20.39
N LEU A 105 -7.37 -19.75 -21.29
CA LEU A 105 -6.62 -20.97 -21.03
C LEU A 105 -5.43 -21.07 -21.99
N TYR A 106 -4.25 -21.35 -21.46
CA TYR A 106 -3.01 -21.35 -22.22
C TYR A 106 -2.98 -22.42 -23.33
N PRO A 107 -2.31 -22.14 -24.48
CA PRO A 107 -2.42 -23.02 -25.63
C PRO A 107 -2.02 -24.48 -25.54
N THR A 108 -1.14 -24.83 -24.60
CA THR A 108 -0.65 -26.21 -24.40
C THR A 108 -1.73 -27.14 -23.86
N PHE A 109 -2.83 -26.60 -23.32
CA PHE A 109 -3.92 -27.40 -22.80
C PHE A 109 -4.91 -27.80 -23.88
N THR A 110 -5.36 -29.06 -23.77
CA THR A 110 -6.51 -29.57 -24.48
C THR A 110 -7.76 -29.28 -23.65
N ILE A 111 -8.78 -28.71 -24.28
CA ILE A 111 -10.13 -28.57 -23.70
C ILE A 111 -10.93 -29.80 -24.15
N ASP A 112 -11.14 -30.76 -23.26
CA ASP A 112 -11.86 -31.99 -23.58
C ASP A 112 -13.36 -31.71 -23.80
N SER A 113 -13.95 -30.83 -22.97
CA SER A 113 -15.31 -30.33 -23.17
C SER A 113 -15.61 -29.08 -22.35
N VAL A 114 -16.60 -28.32 -22.79
CA VAL A 114 -17.23 -27.26 -21.99
C VAL A 114 -18.72 -27.57 -21.90
N VAL A 115 -19.27 -27.57 -20.69
CA VAL A 115 -20.68 -27.85 -20.39
C VAL A 115 -21.26 -26.65 -19.66
N VAL A 116 -22.28 -26.01 -20.24
CA VAL A 116 -22.95 -24.85 -19.64
C VAL A 116 -24.40 -25.21 -19.38
N GLU A 117 -24.86 -25.06 -18.13
CA GLU A 117 -26.22 -25.45 -17.70
C GLU A 117 -26.61 -26.87 -18.14
N GLY A 118 -25.69 -27.82 -17.96
CA GLY A 118 -25.88 -29.23 -18.32
C GLY A 118 -25.81 -29.54 -19.82
N LYS A 119 -25.65 -28.54 -20.69
CA LYS A 119 -25.57 -28.71 -22.14
C LYS A 119 -24.12 -28.59 -22.62
N LYS A 120 -23.61 -29.63 -23.28
CA LYS A 120 -22.29 -29.61 -23.92
C LYS A 120 -22.28 -28.58 -25.05
N VAL A 121 -21.28 -27.71 -25.08
CA VAL A 121 -21.10 -26.76 -26.18
C VAL A 121 -20.46 -27.46 -27.39
N VAL A 122 -20.87 -27.07 -28.60
CA VAL A 122 -20.45 -27.72 -29.85
C VAL A 122 -19.31 -26.97 -30.55
N GLY A 123 -19.10 -25.70 -30.24
CA GLY A 123 -18.08 -24.87 -30.88
C GLY A 123 -17.25 -24.07 -29.88
N THR A 124 -15.92 -24.23 -30.00
CA THR A 124 -14.92 -23.47 -29.23
C THR A 124 -14.05 -22.70 -30.20
N ARG A 125 -14.03 -21.37 -30.09
CA ARG A 125 -13.06 -20.52 -30.78
C ARG A 125 -11.92 -20.22 -29.84
N ARG A 126 -10.69 -20.45 -30.30
CA ARG A 126 -9.48 -20.21 -29.53
C ARG A 126 -8.50 -19.36 -30.32
N ALA A 127 -7.90 -18.37 -29.68
CA ALA A 127 -6.87 -17.51 -30.26
C ALA A 127 -5.84 -17.20 -29.17
N LEU A 128 -4.63 -17.78 -29.27
CA LEU A 128 -3.66 -17.76 -28.17
C LEU A 128 -4.32 -18.28 -26.88
N GLY A 129 -4.30 -17.49 -25.81
CA GLY A 129 -4.96 -17.78 -24.52
C GLY A 129 -6.47 -17.48 -24.49
N ASP A 130 -7.01 -16.70 -25.43
CA ASP A 130 -8.42 -16.31 -25.44
C ASP A 130 -9.30 -17.48 -25.92
N VAL A 131 -10.29 -17.88 -25.11
CA VAL A 131 -11.26 -18.94 -25.43
C VAL A 131 -12.68 -18.37 -25.41
N THR A 132 -13.43 -18.51 -26.51
CA THR A 132 -14.86 -18.20 -26.56
C THR A 132 -15.65 -19.44 -26.97
N VAL A 133 -16.68 -19.80 -26.21
CA VAL A 133 -17.61 -20.87 -26.55
C VAL A 133 -19.00 -20.29 -26.84
N ARG A 134 -19.63 -20.77 -27.92
CA ARG A 134 -21.02 -20.39 -28.24
C ARG A 134 -21.97 -21.22 -27.39
N LEU A 135 -22.92 -20.57 -26.74
CA LEU A 135 -23.89 -21.24 -25.88
C LEU A 135 -25.03 -21.80 -26.74
N ALA A 136 -25.47 -23.03 -26.43
CA ALA A 136 -26.60 -23.67 -27.12
C ALA A 136 -27.92 -22.94 -26.87
N GLN A 137 -28.03 -22.30 -25.70
CA GLN A 137 -29.12 -21.43 -25.30
C GLN A 137 -28.52 -20.20 -24.63
N ALA A 138 -29.00 -19.02 -25.00
CA ALA A 138 -28.53 -17.79 -24.36
C ALA A 138 -28.91 -17.79 -22.88
N ILE A 139 -27.99 -17.36 -22.03
CA ILE A 139 -28.25 -17.16 -20.60
C ILE A 139 -29.04 -15.86 -20.43
N PRO A 140 -30.19 -15.87 -19.75
CA PRO A 140 -30.96 -14.65 -19.48
C PRO A 140 -30.16 -13.58 -18.75
N ALA A 141 -30.57 -12.31 -18.89
CA ALA A 141 -29.97 -11.23 -18.13
C ALA A 141 -30.12 -11.47 -16.62
N ASN A 142 -29.09 -11.11 -15.83
CA ASN A 142 -29.07 -11.17 -14.36
C ASN A 142 -29.22 -12.56 -13.72
N SER A 143 -29.27 -13.65 -14.51
CA SER A 143 -29.38 -15.02 -13.98
C SER A 143 -28.01 -15.63 -13.63
N LEU A 144 -28.01 -16.52 -12.64
CA LEU A 144 -26.86 -17.39 -12.36
C LEU A 144 -26.78 -18.53 -13.39
N PHE A 145 -25.55 -18.94 -13.72
CA PHE A 145 -25.29 -20.11 -14.54
C PHE A 145 -23.99 -20.80 -14.10
N ASN A 146 -23.85 -22.08 -14.47
CA ASN A 146 -22.66 -22.88 -14.23
C ASN A 146 -22.03 -23.26 -15.57
N ALA A 147 -20.71 -23.10 -15.65
CA ALA A 147 -19.88 -23.63 -16.71
C ALA A 147 -18.88 -24.61 -16.11
N TYR A 148 -18.81 -25.81 -16.68
CA TYR A 148 -17.80 -26.82 -16.37
C TYR A 148 -16.83 -26.91 -17.56
N ILE A 149 -15.56 -26.64 -17.31
CA ILE A 149 -14.49 -26.73 -18.31
C ILE A 149 -13.61 -27.91 -17.93
N TYR A 150 -13.63 -28.95 -18.76
CA TYR A 150 -12.77 -30.13 -18.63
C TYR A 150 -11.54 -29.94 -19.50
N TYR A 151 -10.36 -30.08 -18.89
CA TYR A 151 -9.11 -29.80 -19.56
C TYR A 151 -7.98 -30.67 -19.02
N ARG A 152 -6.95 -30.84 -19.84
CA ARG A 152 -5.72 -31.55 -19.46
C ARG A 152 -4.56 -31.10 -20.31
N GLY A 153 -3.37 -31.18 -19.75
CA GLY A 153 -2.14 -30.89 -20.45
C GLY A 153 -0.99 -30.66 -19.51
N THR A 154 0.05 -30.04 -20.05
CA THR A 154 1.21 -29.60 -19.31
C THR A 154 1.21 -28.08 -19.32
N ALA A 155 1.37 -27.46 -18.16
CA ALA A 155 1.61 -26.03 -18.09
C ALA A 155 2.84 -25.69 -18.98
N PRO A 156 2.83 -24.53 -19.67
CA PRO A 156 3.93 -24.16 -20.56
C PRO A 156 5.28 -24.26 -19.84
N ASN A 157 6.33 -24.65 -20.56
CA ASN A 157 7.72 -24.41 -20.12
C ASN A 157 8.33 -23.39 -21.06
N GLY A 158 8.46 -22.17 -20.61
CA GLY A 158 9.36 -21.24 -21.25
C GLY A 158 10.04 -20.44 -20.17
N ASN A 159 11.32 -20.12 -20.36
CA ASN A 159 12.03 -19.04 -19.67
C ASN A 159 11.38 -17.65 -19.93
N SER A 160 10.06 -17.60 -20.04
CA SER A 160 9.25 -16.43 -20.26
C SER A 160 8.72 -15.87 -18.95
N ALA A 161 8.72 -16.65 -17.86
CA ALA A 161 8.33 -16.20 -16.54
C ALA A 161 9.54 -15.91 -15.69
N ALA A 162 9.41 -14.86 -14.90
CA ALA A 162 10.42 -14.40 -13.98
C ALA A 162 10.81 -15.41 -12.89
N ILE A 163 9.96 -16.41 -12.67
CA ILE A 163 10.18 -17.48 -11.69
C ILE A 163 9.59 -18.76 -12.26
N GLY A 164 9.92 -19.03 -13.52
CA GLY A 164 9.28 -20.13 -14.20
C GLY A 164 7.75 -20.04 -14.18
N ASN A 165 7.14 -21.04 -14.76
CA ASN A 165 5.78 -20.95 -15.31
C ASN A 165 4.73 -20.76 -14.21
N ALA A 166 3.49 -20.35 -14.54
CA ALA A 166 2.47 -20.15 -13.49
C ALA A 166 2.15 -21.38 -12.63
N LEU A 167 2.62 -22.53 -13.10
CA LEU A 167 2.77 -23.75 -12.34
C LEU A 167 4.16 -24.29 -12.66
N ASP A 168 5.02 -24.35 -11.65
CA ASP A 168 6.39 -24.83 -11.79
C ASP A 168 6.68 -26.05 -10.91
N THR A 169 7.70 -26.81 -11.27
CA THR A 169 8.18 -27.94 -10.50
C THR A 169 9.70 -27.98 -10.47
N ASP A 170 10.25 -28.17 -9.28
CA ASP A 170 11.68 -28.31 -9.08
C ASP A 170 11.96 -29.17 -7.84
N VAL A 171 13.23 -29.53 -7.65
CA VAL A 171 13.73 -30.11 -6.42
C VAL A 171 14.39 -28.98 -5.63
N ASP A 172 13.87 -28.73 -4.43
CA ASP A 172 14.47 -27.76 -3.52
C ASP A 172 15.97 -28.07 -3.30
N PRO A 173 16.88 -27.12 -3.57
CA PRO A 173 18.32 -27.40 -3.57
C PRO A 173 18.89 -27.65 -2.18
N ASP A 174 18.28 -27.08 -1.13
CA ASP A 174 18.78 -27.18 0.24
C ASP A 174 18.25 -28.45 0.93
N TYR A 175 17.02 -28.85 0.60
CA TYR A 175 16.33 -29.97 1.24
C TYR A 175 16.13 -31.20 0.35
N GLY A 176 16.52 -31.14 -0.92
CA GLY A 176 16.37 -32.25 -1.87
C GLY A 176 14.91 -32.68 -2.08
N THR A 177 13.96 -31.77 -1.86
CA THR A 177 12.53 -32.09 -1.82
C THR A 177 11.85 -31.69 -3.13
N PRO A 178 11.28 -32.64 -3.91
CA PRO A 178 10.50 -32.32 -5.10
C PRO A 178 9.19 -31.63 -4.72
N VAL A 179 8.94 -30.49 -5.35
CA VAL A 179 7.76 -29.65 -5.13
C VAL A 179 7.21 -29.13 -6.45
N THR A 180 5.90 -28.94 -6.49
CA THR A 180 5.20 -28.24 -7.57
C THR A 180 4.32 -27.16 -6.97
N TRP A 181 4.42 -25.93 -7.47
CA TRP A 181 3.73 -24.77 -6.90
C TRP A 181 3.18 -23.84 -8.00
N SER A 182 2.13 -23.10 -7.67
CA SER A 182 1.57 -22.07 -8.55
C SER A 182 2.14 -20.69 -8.28
N LEU A 183 2.18 -19.83 -9.30
CA LEU A 183 2.41 -18.38 -9.19
C LEU A 183 1.67 -17.66 -10.32
N SER A 184 0.53 -17.05 -10.02
CA SER A 184 -0.38 -16.54 -11.05
C SER A 184 -0.27 -15.04 -11.31
N GLU A 185 0.40 -14.29 -10.44
CA GLU A 185 0.52 -12.85 -10.56
C GLU A 185 1.56 -12.44 -11.63
N PRO A 186 1.29 -11.42 -12.46
CA PRO A 186 0.05 -10.65 -12.60
C PRO A 186 -0.94 -11.24 -13.62
N PHE A 187 -0.49 -12.04 -14.58
CA PHE A 187 -1.28 -12.38 -15.79
C PHE A 187 -1.32 -13.88 -16.10
N ASN A 188 -0.96 -14.73 -15.15
CA ASN A 188 -0.49 -16.08 -15.43
C ASN A 188 -1.41 -17.21 -14.94
N ALA A 189 -2.54 -16.92 -14.28
CA ALA A 189 -3.49 -17.96 -13.86
C ALA A 189 -3.93 -18.89 -15.02
N TYR A 190 -4.13 -18.32 -16.21
CA TYR A 190 -4.55 -19.06 -17.41
C TYR A 190 -3.53 -20.13 -17.87
N GLU A 191 -2.28 -20.10 -17.39
CA GLU A 191 -1.23 -21.08 -17.70
C GLU A 191 -1.37 -22.40 -16.95
N TRP A 192 -2.32 -22.53 -16.03
CA TRP A 192 -2.55 -23.81 -15.35
C TRP A 192 -4.02 -24.16 -15.12
N TRP A 193 -4.96 -23.21 -15.25
CA TRP A 193 -6.39 -23.47 -15.16
C TRP A 193 -7.25 -22.51 -16.01
N PRO A 194 -8.44 -22.95 -16.48
CA PRO A 194 -9.40 -22.08 -17.18
C PRO A 194 -9.96 -20.98 -16.27
N CYS A 195 -9.66 -19.71 -16.57
CA CYS A 195 -9.97 -18.60 -15.66
C CYS A 195 -10.50 -17.34 -16.37
N LYS A 196 -11.04 -16.39 -15.61
CA LYS A 196 -11.24 -14.99 -16.01
C LYS A 196 -10.23 -14.11 -15.29
N GLN A 197 -9.29 -13.48 -16.02
CA GLN A 197 -8.26 -12.62 -15.44
C GLN A 197 -8.65 -11.14 -15.44
N VAL A 198 -9.65 -10.80 -14.62
CA VAL A 198 -10.11 -9.41 -14.41
C VAL A 198 -10.00 -9.10 -12.93
N LEU A 199 -9.09 -8.20 -12.56
CA LEU A 199 -8.80 -7.86 -11.15
C LEU A 199 -10.03 -7.40 -10.37
N THR A 200 -10.91 -6.61 -10.99
CA THR A 200 -12.12 -6.07 -10.36
C THR A 200 -13.23 -7.10 -10.19
N ASP A 201 -13.06 -8.31 -10.70
CA ASP A 201 -14.02 -9.41 -10.59
C ASP A 201 -13.50 -10.48 -9.62
N LYS A 202 -13.50 -10.15 -8.32
CA LYS A 202 -13.18 -11.12 -7.27
C LYS A 202 -14.32 -12.12 -7.16
N ALA A 203 -14.00 -13.41 -7.25
CA ALA A 203 -14.98 -14.45 -7.00
C ALA A 203 -15.36 -14.45 -5.51
N ASP A 204 -16.66 -14.53 -5.19
CA ASP A 204 -17.13 -14.51 -3.79
C ASP A 204 -16.55 -15.67 -2.95
N SER A 205 -16.15 -16.78 -3.59
CA SER A 205 -15.57 -17.95 -2.94
C SER A 205 -14.84 -18.87 -3.92
N SER A 206 -13.99 -19.77 -3.40
CA SER A 206 -13.32 -20.80 -4.21
C SER A 206 -13.15 -22.12 -3.44
N ASP A 207 -13.22 -23.23 -4.17
CA ASP A 207 -12.81 -24.55 -3.68
C ASP A 207 -11.67 -25.06 -4.56
N VAL A 208 -10.62 -25.59 -3.93
CA VAL A 208 -9.44 -26.15 -4.62
C VAL A 208 -9.24 -27.57 -4.15
N TRP A 209 -9.59 -28.51 -5.03
CA TRP A 209 -9.50 -29.94 -4.78
C TRP A 209 -8.36 -30.50 -5.61
N VAL A 210 -7.40 -31.13 -4.94
CA VAL A 210 -6.19 -31.64 -5.58
C VAL A 210 -6.04 -33.11 -5.24
N THR A 211 -5.96 -33.95 -6.28
CA THR A 211 -5.60 -35.36 -6.17
C THR A 211 -4.10 -35.53 -6.48
N THR A 212 -3.37 -36.12 -5.55
CA THR A 212 -1.91 -36.31 -5.64
C THR A 212 -1.47 -37.65 -5.01
N SER A 213 -0.21 -38.05 -5.17
CA SER A 213 0.38 -39.21 -4.47
C SER A 213 0.23 -39.11 -2.95
N SER A 214 -0.10 -40.22 -2.27
CA SER A 214 -0.39 -40.22 -0.82
C SER A 214 0.79 -39.83 0.09
N LEU A 215 2.01 -39.78 -0.44
CA LEU A 215 3.19 -39.24 0.27
C LEU A 215 3.18 -37.70 0.31
N ASN A 216 2.46 -37.06 -0.61
CA ASN A 216 2.38 -35.61 -0.70
C ASN A 216 1.29 -35.06 0.21
N LYS A 217 1.49 -33.82 0.62
CA LYS A 217 0.43 -32.93 1.10
C LYS A 217 0.25 -31.78 0.12
N VAL A 218 -0.91 -31.13 0.22
CA VAL A 218 -1.28 -30.01 -0.63
C VAL A 218 -1.61 -28.81 0.24
N GLY A 219 -0.88 -27.71 0.08
CA GLY A 219 -1.28 -26.41 0.60
C GLY A 219 -2.13 -25.64 -0.40
N SER A 220 -3.22 -25.02 0.06
CA SER A 220 -4.09 -24.16 -0.75
C SER A 220 -4.91 -23.20 0.12
N ASN A 221 -5.72 -22.36 -0.52
CA ASN A 221 -6.52 -21.30 0.12
C ASN A 221 -7.65 -21.87 1.00
N GLY A 222 -8.07 -21.10 2.00
CA GLY A 222 -9.20 -21.43 2.88
C GLY A 222 -8.91 -22.56 3.85
N VAL A 223 -9.92 -23.33 4.24
CA VAL A 223 -9.83 -24.40 5.24
C VAL A 223 -9.80 -25.77 4.56
N LEU A 224 -8.95 -26.68 5.05
CA LEU A 224 -8.94 -28.07 4.62
C LEU A 224 -10.11 -28.79 5.29
N GLU A 225 -11.16 -29.08 4.53
CA GLU A 225 -12.33 -29.76 5.09
C GLU A 225 -12.14 -31.27 5.15
N ARG A 226 -11.43 -31.84 4.18
CA ARG A 226 -11.29 -33.28 4.04
C ARG A 226 -10.04 -33.69 3.28
N VAL A 227 -9.42 -34.76 3.77
CA VAL A 227 -8.48 -35.59 3.00
C VAL A 227 -9.13 -36.95 2.77
N SER A 228 -9.24 -37.38 1.52
CA SER A 228 -9.88 -38.66 1.17
C SER A 228 -8.93 -39.55 0.37
N ALA A 229 -8.82 -40.82 0.76
CA ALA A 229 -8.08 -41.81 -0.01
C ALA A 229 -8.70 -41.99 -1.41
N ARG A 230 -7.84 -42.22 -2.39
CA ARG A 230 -8.18 -42.49 -3.79
C ARG A 230 -7.45 -43.76 -4.25
N PRO A 231 -7.98 -44.47 -5.28
CA PRO A 231 -7.26 -45.60 -5.87
C PRO A 231 -5.83 -45.22 -6.30
N ASN A 232 -4.97 -46.23 -6.46
CA ASN A 232 -3.59 -46.10 -6.95
C ASN A 232 -2.67 -45.26 -6.04
N ASN A 233 -2.77 -45.45 -4.72
CA ASN A 233 -1.96 -44.74 -3.72
C ASN A 233 -2.03 -43.21 -3.86
N LYS A 234 -3.25 -42.70 -4.13
CA LYS A 234 -3.53 -41.27 -4.23
C LYS A 234 -4.36 -40.81 -3.04
N SER A 235 -4.27 -39.52 -2.75
CA SER A 235 -5.11 -38.81 -1.78
C SER A 235 -5.66 -37.54 -2.42
N ARG A 236 -6.90 -37.18 -2.08
CA ARG A 236 -7.52 -35.92 -2.49
C ARG A 236 -7.68 -34.98 -1.29
N TYR A 237 -7.08 -33.80 -1.39
CA TYR A 237 -7.21 -32.69 -0.46
C TYR A 237 -8.31 -31.76 -0.93
N GLU A 238 -9.28 -31.43 -0.07
CA GLU A 238 -10.46 -30.63 -0.39
C GLU A 238 -10.43 -29.33 0.39
N TRP A 239 -9.80 -28.31 -0.19
CA TRP A 239 -9.71 -26.98 0.38
C TRP A 239 -10.89 -26.12 -0.03
N LYS A 240 -11.37 -25.27 0.89
CA LYS A 240 -12.50 -24.36 0.67
C LYS A 240 -12.27 -23.00 1.30
N SER A 241 -12.36 -21.95 0.50
CA SER A 241 -12.46 -20.56 0.95
C SER A 241 -13.86 -20.01 0.72
N ARG A 242 -14.34 -19.20 1.66
CA ARG A 242 -15.62 -18.50 1.60
C ARG A 242 -15.43 -16.98 1.59
N SER A 243 -14.20 -16.55 1.36
CA SER A 243 -13.81 -15.15 1.29
C SER A 243 -13.63 -14.73 -0.17
N PRO A 244 -14.02 -13.50 -0.55
CA PRO A 244 -13.79 -13.01 -1.91
C PRO A 244 -12.31 -13.06 -2.29
N ILE A 245 -12.00 -13.58 -3.48
CA ILE A 245 -10.64 -13.89 -3.92
C ILE A 245 -10.40 -13.45 -5.37
N ALA A 246 -9.27 -12.80 -5.63
CA ALA A 246 -8.83 -12.45 -6.98
C ALA A 246 -8.22 -13.69 -7.66
N TYR A 247 -8.30 -13.76 -9.00
CA TYR A 247 -7.84 -14.93 -9.76
C TYR A 247 -6.38 -15.29 -9.49
N TYR A 248 -5.51 -14.31 -9.25
CA TYR A 248 -4.07 -14.53 -9.09
C TYR A 248 -3.71 -15.07 -7.70
N LEU A 249 -4.62 -14.96 -6.73
CA LEU A 249 -4.41 -15.39 -5.34
C LEU A 249 -4.80 -16.86 -5.11
N ILE A 250 -5.49 -17.49 -6.07
CA ILE A 250 -5.82 -18.92 -6.02
C ILE A 250 -4.52 -19.71 -6.21
N SER A 251 -4.22 -20.60 -5.25
CA SER A 251 -2.92 -21.27 -5.19
C SER A 251 -2.99 -22.76 -4.92
N VAL A 252 -1.93 -23.45 -5.35
CA VAL A 252 -1.63 -24.84 -5.00
C VAL A 252 -0.12 -24.99 -4.79
N ALA A 253 0.26 -25.75 -3.76
CA ALA A 253 1.62 -26.23 -3.57
C ALA A 253 1.58 -27.70 -3.13
N VAL A 254 2.35 -28.56 -3.78
CA VAL A 254 2.33 -30.01 -3.59
C VAL A 254 3.75 -30.50 -3.35
N ALA A 255 4.00 -31.08 -2.17
CA ALA A 255 5.27 -31.70 -1.83
C ALA A 255 5.09 -32.71 -0.67
N PRO A 256 6.13 -33.50 -0.34
CA PRO A 256 6.23 -34.23 0.91
C PRO A 256 6.38 -33.25 2.09
N TYR A 257 5.27 -32.70 2.57
CA TYR A 257 5.28 -31.77 3.70
C TYR A 257 4.99 -32.44 5.04
N VAL A 258 5.59 -31.92 6.11
CA VAL A 258 5.04 -32.00 7.46
C VAL A 258 4.11 -30.81 7.71
N GLU A 259 3.09 -31.02 8.55
CA GLU A 259 2.19 -29.96 8.96
C GLU A 259 2.58 -29.49 10.37
N TYR A 260 2.73 -28.18 10.54
CA TYR A 260 2.98 -27.54 11.83
C TYR A 260 1.97 -26.41 12.04
N VAL A 261 1.24 -26.45 13.16
CA VAL A 261 0.17 -25.48 13.45
C VAL A 261 0.51 -24.70 14.70
N ASN A 262 0.53 -23.37 14.58
CA ASN A 262 0.51 -22.45 15.71
C ASN A 262 -0.71 -21.52 15.59
N TYR A 263 -0.90 -20.60 16.55
CA TYR A 263 -2.15 -19.85 16.67
C TYR A 263 -1.91 -18.39 17.06
N ALA A 264 -2.64 -17.49 16.41
CA ALA A 264 -2.73 -16.08 16.81
C ALA A 264 -4.02 -15.82 17.61
N ASN A 265 -3.97 -14.87 18.54
CA ASN A 265 -5.10 -14.47 19.38
C ASN A 265 -5.29 -12.95 19.34
N PRO A 266 -5.67 -12.37 18.18
CA PRO A 266 -5.84 -10.92 18.07
C PRO A 266 -6.93 -10.42 19.02
N VAL A 267 -6.68 -9.28 19.65
CA VAL A 267 -7.63 -8.64 20.57
C VAL A 267 -8.94 -8.34 19.84
N GLY A 268 -10.07 -8.78 20.40
CA GLY A 268 -11.40 -8.58 19.80
C GLY A 268 -11.71 -9.50 18.62
N GLY A 269 -10.86 -10.50 18.32
CA GLY A 269 -11.07 -11.50 17.27
C GLY A 269 -11.11 -12.93 17.78
N PRO A 270 -11.45 -13.90 16.91
CA PRO A 270 -11.33 -15.32 17.24
C PRO A 270 -9.86 -15.75 17.27
N ARG A 271 -9.59 -16.91 17.88
CA ARG A 271 -8.30 -17.59 17.75
C ARG A 271 -8.13 -18.08 16.31
N ILE A 272 -7.03 -17.71 15.67
CA ILE A 272 -6.76 -17.99 14.25
C ILE A 272 -5.72 -19.11 14.15
N PRO A 273 -6.02 -20.24 13.46
CA PRO A 273 -5.01 -21.23 13.15
C PRO A 273 -4.06 -20.73 12.06
N ILE A 274 -2.77 -20.99 12.23
CA ILE A 274 -1.73 -20.75 11.23
C ILE A 274 -1.18 -22.12 10.83
N VAL A 275 -1.51 -22.56 9.62
CA VAL A 275 -1.19 -23.91 9.12
C VAL A 275 0.04 -23.84 8.21
N ASN A 276 1.14 -24.46 8.64
CA ASN A 276 2.41 -24.43 7.90
C ASN A 276 2.68 -25.79 7.27
N TYR A 277 2.83 -25.81 5.95
CA TYR A 277 3.34 -26.93 5.17
C TYR A 277 4.82 -26.71 4.88
N VAL A 278 5.67 -27.40 5.64
CA VAL A 278 7.14 -27.31 5.58
C VAL A 278 7.66 -28.66 5.12
N TYR A 279 8.77 -28.72 4.37
CA TYR A 279 9.28 -30.00 3.86
C TYR A 279 9.50 -31.01 4.98
N SER A 280 9.24 -32.30 4.70
CA SER A 280 9.32 -33.38 5.69
C SER A 280 10.75 -33.75 6.11
N THR A 281 11.74 -32.95 5.74
CA THR A 281 13.16 -33.07 6.06
C THR A 281 13.48 -32.26 7.33
N THR A 282 14.70 -31.72 7.45
CA THR A 282 15.11 -30.87 8.58
C THR A 282 14.52 -29.46 8.55
N ALA A 283 13.86 -29.06 7.46
CA ALA A 283 13.35 -27.71 7.24
C ALA A 283 12.52 -27.15 8.40
N LEU A 284 11.65 -27.97 9.01
CA LEU A 284 10.88 -27.52 10.17
C LEU A 284 11.79 -27.15 11.35
N ASN A 285 12.85 -27.91 11.61
CA ASN A 285 13.79 -27.59 12.69
C ASN A 285 14.56 -26.29 12.40
N ASP A 286 14.89 -26.04 11.14
CA ASP A 286 15.64 -24.86 10.72
C ASP A 286 14.79 -23.57 10.82
N TYR A 287 13.49 -23.66 10.50
CA TYR A 287 12.60 -22.49 10.41
C TYR A 287 11.61 -22.32 11.57
N ARG A 288 11.49 -23.29 12.49
CA ARG A 288 10.48 -23.25 13.55
C ARG A 288 10.44 -21.94 14.33
N THR A 289 11.61 -21.43 14.71
CA THR A 289 11.73 -20.17 15.45
C THR A 289 11.14 -18.98 14.68
N GLU A 290 11.35 -18.93 13.37
CA GLU A 290 10.82 -17.85 12.51
C GLU A 290 9.33 -18.04 12.25
N ILE A 291 8.87 -19.28 12.02
CA ILE A 291 7.44 -19.62 11.90
C ILE A 291 6.66 -19.20 13.17
N ASP A 292 7.25 -19.41 14.34
CA ASP A 292 6.64 -19.08 15.64
C ASP A 292 6.55 -17.56 15.91
N ARG A 293 7.08 -16.69 15.04
CA ARG A 293 6.83 -15.24 15.09
C ARG A 293 5.51 -14.83 14.46
N THR A 294 5.01 -15.62 13.51
CA THR A 294 3.81 -15.31 12.71
C THR A 294 2.59 -14.91 13.58
N PRO A 295 2.29 -15.58 14.72
CA PRO A 295 1.22 -15.15 15.61
C PRO A 295 1.32 -13.68 16.03
N GLY A 296 2.51 -13.24 16.45
CA GLY A 296 2.75 -11.86 16.88
C GLY A 296 2.55 -10.86 15.75
N PHE A 297 2.96 -11.19 14.52
CA PHE A 297 2.70 -10.33 13.37
C PHE A 297 1.20 -10.18 13.08
N ILE A 298 0.43 -11.29 13.12
CA ILE A 298 -1.03 -11.25 12.92
C ILE A 298 -1.69 -10.38 13.98
N GLU A 299 -1.30 -10.54 15.24
CA GLU A 299 -1.86 -9.79 16.38
C GLU A 299 -1.53 -8.29 16.26
N ASN A 300 -0.29 -7.94 15.94
CA ASN A 300 0.14 -6.55 15.77
C ASN A 300 -0.56 -5.87 14.59
N PHE A 301 -0.55 -6.48 13.40
CA PHE A 301 -1.24 -5.92 12.25
C PHE A 301 -2.76 -5.82 12.47
N SER A 302 -3.36 -6.81 13.15
CA SER A 302 -4.78 -6.75 13.52
C SER A 302 -5.11 -5.54 14.38
N ASN A 303 -4.22 -5.20 15.33
CA ASN A 303 -4.38 -4.03 16.18
C ASN A 303 -4.20 -2.71 15.41
N LEU A 304 -3.24 -2.67 14.46
CA LEU A 304 -2.93 -1.45 13.70
C LEU A 304 -3.99 -1.15 12.63
N VAL A 305 -4.35 -2.13 11.79
CA VAL A 305 -5.14 -1.89 10.57
C VAL A 305 -6.52 -2.55 10.56
N GLY A 306 -6.90 -3.22 11.66
CA GLY A 306 -8.16 -3.92 11.83
C GLY A 306 -7.96 -5.44 11.82
N LEU A 307 -8.91 -6.18 12.43
CA LEU A 307 -8.82 -7.64 12.59
C LEU A 307 -8.42 -8.35 11.29
N TYR A 308 -7.57 -9.39 11.41
CA TYR A 308 -7.20 -10.26 10.28
C TYR A 308 -8.43 -10.62 9.42
N PRO A 309 -8.45 -10.25 8.13
CA PRO A 309 -9.67 -10.24 7.34
C PRO A 309 -10.23 -11.65 7.10
N PHE A 310 -9.38 -12.68 7.17
CA PHE A 310 -9.75 -14.07 6.96
C PHE A 310 -9.81 -14.87 8.27
N ALA A 311 -10.06 -14.21 9.41
CA ALA A 311 -10.06 -14.84 10.74
C ALA A 311 -11.09 -15.97 10.95
N LYS A 312 -12.05 -16.14 10.03
CA LYS A 312 -13.00 -17.28 10.01
C LYS A 312 -12.45 -18.52 9.30
N GLU A 313 -11.33 -18.38 8.60
CA GLU A 313 -10.64 -19.45 7.88
C GLU A 313 -9.35 -19.79 8.61
N LYS A 314 -8.20 -19.41 8.05
CA LYS A 314 -6.87 -19.59 8.61
C LYS A 314 -5.91 -18.56 8.00
N TYR A 315 -4.70 -18.49 8.55
CA TYR A 315 -3.52 -18.11 7.77
C TYR A 315 -2.61 -19.34 7.61
N GLY A 316 -1.59 -19.26 6.77
CA GLY A 316 -0.70 -20.40 6.58
C GLY A 316 0.39 -20.15 5.57
N HIS A 317 1.30 -21.12 5.48
CA HIS A 317 2.43 -21.08 4.57
C HIS A 317 2.59 -22.42 3.85
N SER A 318 2.98 -22.36 2.58
CA SER A 318 3.50 -23.51 1.83
C SER A 318 4.93 -23.23 1.40
N MET A 319 5.86 -24.10 1.75
CA MET A 319 7.26 -23.94 1.37
C MET A 319 7.50 -24.39 -0.08
N ALA A 320 8.14 -23.58 -0.91
CA ALA A 320 8.49 -23.89 -2.30
C ALA A 320 9.65 -22.99 -2.75
N PRO A 321 10.60 -23.43 -3.62
CA PRO A 321 11.78 -22.67 -4.02
C PRO A 321 11.43 -21.56 -5.02
N ILE A 322 10.65 -20.59 -4.56
CA ILE A 322 10.02 -19.53 -5.36
C ILE A 322 10.89 -18.25 -5.42
N GLY A 323 12.07 -18.26 -4.78
CA GLY A 323 13.04 -17.15 -4.78
C GLY A 323 12.66 -15.95 -3.89
N GLY A 324 11.58 -16.06 -3.13
CA GLY A 324 10.98 -14.99 -2.33
C GLY A 324 9.68 -15.47 -1.68
N GLY A 325 8.63 -14.65 -1.80
CA GLY A 325 7.28 -14.98 -1.36
C GLY A 325 6.26 -14.66 -2.45
N MET A 326 5.04 -15.17 -2.25
CA MET A 326 3.85 -14.85 -3.01
C MET A 326 2.66 -14.91 -2.06
N GLU A 327 1.87 -13.83 -2.00
CA GLU A 327 0.92 -13.55 -0.94
C GLU A 327 -0.38 -14.36 -0.99
N HIS A 328 -0.38 -15.50 -1.69
CA HIS A 328 -1.56 -16.29 -1.96
C HIS A 328 -2.52 -16.36 -0.75
N GLN A 329 -3.75 -15.89 -0.96
CA GLN A 329 -4.70 -15.60 0.12
C GLN A 329 -4.87 -16.75 1.11
N THR A 330 -4.65 -16.50 2.40
CA THR A 330 -4.65 -17.46 3.51
C THR A 330 -3.61 -18.59 3.46
N MET A 331 -2.72 -18.63 2.46
CA MET A 331 -1.71 -19.68 2.26
C MET A 331 -0.52 -19.15 1.46
N THR A 332 0.23 -18.22 2.04
CA THR A 332 1.44 -17.63 1.47
C THR A 332 2.40 -18.72 1.00
N THR A 333 2.91 -18.62 -0.23
CA THR A 333 3.96 -19.53 -0.72
C THR A 333 5.30 -18.84 -0.59
N GLN A 334 6.29 -19.49 0.04
CA GLN A 334 7.58 -18.84 0.30
C GLN A 334 8.75 -19.82 0.29
N ASP A 335 9.90 -19.32 -0.14
CA ASP A 335 11.15 -20.07 -0.28
C ASP A 335 11.73 -20.48 1.07
N GLY A 336 11.72 -19.55 2.01
CA GLY A 336 12.08 -19.80 3.40
C GLY A 336 11.42 -18.79 4.32
N PHE A 337 11.73 -18.90 5.61
CA PHE A 337 11.15 -18.04 6.64
C PHE A 337 12.22 -17.10 7.19
N ASN A 338 12.02 -15.81 6.97
CA ASN A 338 12.79 -14.73 7.58
C ASN A 338 11.84 -13.62 8.05
N PHE A 339 12.36 -12.74 8.93
CA PHE A 339 11.53 -11.78 9.64
C PHE A 339 10.75 -10.84 8.70
N THR A 340 11.45 -10.19 7.77
CA THR A 340 10.83 -9.18 6.91
C THR A 340 9.98 -9.80 5.82
N LEU A 341 10.38 -10.96 5.27
CA LEU A 341 9.58 -11.67 4.26
C LEU A 341 8.26 -12.15 4.84
N THR A 342 8.30 -12.85 5.98
CA THR A 342 7.08 -13.34 6.63
C THR A 342 6.14 -12.18 7.00
N ALA A 343 6.69 -11.04 7.44
CA ALA A 343 5.91 -9.84 7.73
C ALA A 343 5.32 -9.20 6.47
N HIS A 344 6.09 -9.12 5.38
CA HIS A 344 5.67 -8.59 4.07
C HIS A 344 4.48 -9.38 3.52
N GLU A 345 4.66 -10.69 3.35
CA GLU A 345 3.65 -11.59 2.81
C GLU A 345 2.39 -11.65 3.66
N LEU A 346 2.54 -11.60 4.98
CA LEU A 346 1.39 -11.57 5.88
C LEU A 346 0.62 -10.24 5.77
N PHE A 347 1.31 -9.11 5.59
CA PHE A 347 0.62 -7.82 5.54
C PHE A 347 -0.21 -7.65 4.26
N HIS A 348 0.16 -8.36 3.18
CA HIS A 348 -0.65 -8.47 1.98
C HIS A 348 -2.07 -9.00 2.21
N GLN A 349 -2.27 -9.79 3.27
CA GLN A 349 -3.60 -10.30 3.63
C GLN A 349 -4.61 -9.15 3.84
N TRP A 350 -4.15 -7.97 4.28
CA TRP A 350 -4.93 -6.73 4.31
C TRP A 350 -4.79 -5.93 2.99
N PHE A 351 -3.57 -5.81 2.46
CA PHE A 351 -3.21 -4.97 1.31
C PHE A 351 -2.77 -5.80 0.09
N GLY A 352 -3.70 -6.13 -0.80
CA GLY A 352 -3.48 -7.04 -1.93
C GLY A 352 -4.55 -8.12 -1.96
N ASP A 353 -4.82 -8.71 -0.81
CA ASP A 353 -5.81 -9.79 -0.71
C ASP A 353 -7.18 -9.24 -0.35
N ASN A 354 -7.41 -8.84 0.91
CA ASN A 354 -8.72 -8.35 1.34
C ASN A 354 -9.17 -7.15 0.51
N VAL A 355 -8.25 -6.20 0.28
CA VAL A 355 -8.42 -5.09 -0.66
C VAL A 355 -7.33 -5.17 -1.73
N THR A 356 -7.71 -5.60 -2.93
CA THR A 356 -6.80 -5.73 -4.08
C THR A 356 -6.72 -4.40 -4.85
N CYS A 357 -5.58 -4.08 -5.47
CA CYS A 357 -5.55 -2.97 -6.42
C CYS A 357 -6.53 -3.22 -7.60
N ALA A 358 -7.29 -2.20 -8.00
CA ALA A 358 -8.25 -2.32 -9.11
C ALA A 358 -7.56 -2.33 -10.49
N SER A 359 -6.26 -2.03 -10.53
CA SER A 359 -5.43 -2.00 -11.72
C SER A 359 -3.97 -2.13 -11.32
N TRP A 360 -3.15 -2.78 -12.17
CA TRP A 360 -1.70 -2.81 -12.02
C TRP A 360 -1.03 -1.42 -12.07
N GLN A 361 -1.75 -0.37 -12.51
CA GLN A 361 -1.32 1.03 -12.34
C GLN A 361 -1.18 1.44 -10.86
N ASP A 362 -2.00 0.81 -10.02
CA ASP A 362 -2.17 1.05 -8.60
C ASP A 362 -1.51 -0.05 -7.73
N ILE A 363 -0.59 -0.86 -8.30
CA ILE A 363 0.07 -1.98 -7.59
C ILE A 363 0.76 -1.57 -6.29
N TRP A 364 1.17 -0.31 -6.16
CA TRP A 364 1.72 0.24 -4.93
C TRP A 364 0.77 0.07 -3.73
N LEU A 365 -0.55 0.04 -3.93
CA LEU A 365 -1.53 -0.22 -2.87
C LEU A 365 -1.36 -1.60 -2.24
N ASN A 366 -0.80 -2.57 -2.98
CA ASN A 366 -0.41 -3.87 -2.47
C ASN A 366 1.04 -3.76 -1.94
N GLU A 367 1.99 -3.53 -2.84
CA GLU A 367 3.42 -3.75 -2.61
C GLU A 367 4.09 -2.75 -1.69
N SER A 368 3.69 -1.48 -1.80
CA SER A 368 4.24 -0.43 -0.93
C SER A 368 3.72 -0.56 0.49
N PHE A 369 2.47 -0.99 0.64
CA PHE A 369 1.89 -1.23 1.95
C PHE A 369 2.51 -2.47 2.59
N ALA A 370 2.62 -3.59 1.87
CA ALA A 370 3.33 -4.79 2.33
C ALA A 370 4.77 -4.48 2.76
N SER A 371 5.51 -3.74 1.93
CA SER A 371 6.84 -3.22 2.27
C SER A 371 6.83 -2.35 3.52
N TYR A 372 5.85 -1.45 3.67
CA TYR A 372 5.71 -0.65 4.89
C TYR A 372 5.34 -1.50 6.12
N GLY A 373 4.67 -2.63 5.92
CA GLY A 373 4.44 -3.67 6.93
C GLY A 373 5.74 -4.23 7.51
N GLU A 374 6.80 -4.35 6.70
CA GLU A 374 8.15 -4.71 7.19
C GLU A 374 8.65 -3.69 8.23
N TYR A 375 8.56 -2.39 7.90
CA TYR A 375 8.94 -1.29 8.80
C TYR A 375 8.10 -1.30 10.07
N LEU A 376 6.78 -1.49 9.97
CA LEU A 376 5.89 -1.54 11.12
C LEU A 376 6.22 -2.72 12.04
N SER A 377 6.55 -3.90 11.48
CA SER A 377 6.98 -5.07 12.25
C SER A 377 8.34 -4.86 12.91
N LEU A 378 9.31 -4.26 12.21
CA LEU A 378 10.60 -3.89 12.82
C LEU A 378 10.38 -2.90 13.97
N ASN A 379 9.52 -1.90 13.79
CA ASN A 379 9.23 -0.93 14.84
C ASN A 379 8.55 -1.56 16.08
N ALA A 380 7.77 -2.63 15.89
CA ALA A 380 7.08 -3.32 16.97
C ALA A 380 7.93 -4.38 17.70
N PHE A 381 8.76 -5.12 16.96
CA PHE A 381 9.44 -6.33 17.46
C PHE A 381 10.97 -6.28 17.35
N SER A 382 11.53 -5.17 16.89
CA SER A 382 12.97 -4.94 16.71
C SER A 382 13.41 -3.67 17.45
N THR A 383 14.64 -3.22 17.22
CA THR A 383 15.14 -1.95 17.75
C THR A 383 14.81 -0.76 16.84
N ALA A 384 14.70 0.43 17.42
CA ALA A 384 14.49 1.68 16.66
C ALA A 384 15.59 1.93 15.61
N ALA A 385 16.83 1.51 15.89
CA ALA A 385 17.94 1.62 14.94
C ALA A 385 17.72 0.78 13.67
N GLN A 386 17.05 -0.37 13.79
CA GLN A 386 16.77 -1.25 12.66
C GLN A 386 15.60 -0.76 11.83
N ALA A 387 14.53 -0.30 12.48
CA ALA A 387 13.43 0.37 11.78
C ALA A 387 13.95 1.60 11.00
N ARG A 388 14.85 2.39 11.61
CA ARG A 388 15.52 3.51 10.94
C ARG A 388 16.37 3.05 9.76
N SER A 389 17.24 2.06 9.95
CA SER A 389 18.10 1.51 8.89
C SER A 389 17.28 0.96 7.70
N TRP A 390 16.08 0.44 7.95
CA TRP A 390 15.18 0.02 6.87
C TRP A 390 14.68 1.23 6.07
N MET A 391 14.29 2.32 6.73
CA MET A 391 13.84 3.55 6.06
C MET A 391 14.99 4.22 5.28
N ASP A 392 16.20 4.23 5.85
CA ASP A 392 17.43 4.65 5.16
C ASP A 392 17.65 3.88 3.86
N ASN A 393 17.50 2.55 3.91
CA ASN A 393 17.61 1.70 2.74
C ASN A 393 16.51 2.00 1.72
N ALA A 394 15.28 2.24 2.17
CA ALA A 394 14.16 2.57 1.29
C ALA A 394 14.41 3.89 0.54
N HIS A 395 14.85 4.93 1.25
CA HIS A 395 15.22 6.23 0.67
C HIS A 395 16.40 6.10 -0.30
N THR A 396 17.48 5.43 0.12
CA THR A 396 18.67 5.21 -0.72
C THR A 396 18.30 4.46 -1.99
N THR A 397 17.48 3.41 -1.87
CA THR A 397 17.00 2.63 -3.01
C THR A 397 16.18 3.50 -3.95
N ALA A 398 15.19 4.23 -3.43
CA ALA A 398 14.34 5.13 -4.22
C ALA A 398 15.17 6.17 -5.01
N MET A 399 16.26 6.67 -4.41
CA MET A 399 17.16 7.67 -4.98
C MET A 399 18.29 7.11 -5.86
N GLN A 400 18.35 5.78 -6.12
CA GLN A 400 19.36 5.20 -7.04
C GLN A 400 19.27 5.74 -8.47
N SER A 401 18.14 6.34 -8.83
CA SER A 401 17.96 7.08 -10.08
C SER A 401 17.22 8.37 -9.79
N ALA A 402 17.57 9.43 -10.52
CA ALA A 402 17.00 10.75 -10.33
C ALA A 402 15.47 10.77 -10.50
N GLY A 403 14.91 9.95 -11.40
CA GLY A 403 13.48 9.95 -11.74
C GLY A 403 12.72 8.68 -11.40
N GLY A 404 11.55 8.52 -12.02
CA GLY A 404 10.61 7.43 -11.81
C GLY A 404 9.50 7.77 -10.82
N SER A 405 8.31 7.26 -11.15
CA SER A 405 7.05 7.51 -10.46
C SER A 405 6.63 6.29 -9.64
N VAL A 406 5.76 6.45 -8.63
CA VAL A 406 5.11 5.30 -7.98
C VAL A 406 4.03 4.74 -8.91
N TYR A 407 3.23 5.63 -9.52
CA TYR A 407 2.26 5.28 -10.57
C TYR A 407 2.93 4.51 -11.71
N VAL A 408 2.36 3.35 -12.07
CA VAL A 408 2.84 2.53 -13.19
C VAL A 408 2.17 3.02 -14.48
N PRO A 409 2.90 3.69 -15.39
CA PRO A 409 2.31 4.21 -16.62
C PRO A 409 2.03 3.10 -17.65
N ASP A 410 2.85 2.06 -17.65
CA ASP A 410 2.76 0.93 -18.57
C ASP A 410 2.57 -0.38 -17.78
N THR A 411 1.33 -0.85 -17.70
CA THR A 411 0.95 -2.10 -17.03
C THR A 411 1.28 -3.34 -17.84
N THR A 412 2.02 -3.18 -18.93
CA THR A 412 2.41 -4.27 -19.79
C THR A 412 3.89 -4.65 -19.64
N ASN A 413 4.59 -3.86 -18.85
CA ASN A 413 5.94 -4.11 -18.42
C ASN A 413 5.91 -4.61 -16.98
N VAL A 414 5.97 -5.93 -16.78
CA VAL A 414 6.01 -6.56 -15.45
C VAL A 414 7.17 -6.02 -14.60
N ASN A 415 8.33 -5.76 -15.20
CA ASN A 415 9.48 -5.22 -14.47
C ASN A 415 9.20 -3.81 -13.94
N ARG A 416 8.36 -3.05 -14.65
CA ARG A 416 7.87 -1.77 -14.15
C ARG A 416 6.81 -1.96 -13.08
N ILE A 417 5.83 -2.85 -13.25
CA ILE A 417 4.79 -3.14 -12.25
C ILE A 417 5.47 -3.46 -10.91
N PHE A 418 6.41 -4.41 -10.90
CA PHE A 418 7.07 -4.88 -9.69
C PHE A 418 8.45 -4.26 -9.50
N SER A 419 8.64 -3.00 -9.90
CA SER A 419 9.91 -2.32 -9.69
C SER A 419 10.21 -2.20 -8.20
N TYR A 420 11.20 -2.94 -7.71
CA TYR A 420 11.66 -2.90 -6.31
C TYR A 420 11.91 -1.46 -5.83
N ARG A 421 12.49 -0.64 -6.72
CA ARG A 421 12.77 0.76 -6.42
C ARG A 421 11.50 1.60 -6.26
N LEU A 422 10.53 1.44 -7.16
CA LEU A 422 9.41 2.37 -7.30
C LEU A 422 8.13 1.88 -6.62
N SER A 423 7.73 0.64 -6.87
CA SER A 423 6.49 0.04 -6.39
C SER A 423 6.58 -0.49 -4.96
N TYR A 424 7.80 -0.77 -4.48
CA TYR A 424 8.07 -1.24 -3.12
C TYR A 424 8.67 -0.13 -2.27
N LYS A 425 9.95 0.20 -2.47
CA LYS A 425 10.68 1.08 -1.54
C LYS A 425 10.29 2.56 -1.63
N LYS A 426 10.24 3.17 -2.83
CA LYS A 426 9.75 4.56 -2.98
C LYS A 426 8.31 4.67 -2.49
N GLY A 427 7.43 3.77 -2.91
CA GLY A 427 6.04 3.82 -2.49
C GLY A 427 5.87 3.62 -0.97
N ALA A 428 6.65 2.74 -0.32
CA ALA A 428 6.61 2.61 1.15
C ALA A 428 7.06 3.88 1.88
N ALA A 429 8.07 4.59 1.35
CA ALA A 429 8.44 5.92 1.84
C ALA A 429 7.28 6.92 1.66
N VAL A 430 6.56 6.87 0.53
CA VAL A 430 5.36 7.72 0.33
C VAL A 430 4.24 7.37 1.33
N VAL A 431 4.03 6.10 1.68
CA VAL A 431 3.10 5.69 2.75
C VAL A 431 3.56 6.27 4.11
N HIS A 432 4.86 6.22 4.40
CA HIS A 432 5.43 6.84 5.61
C HIS A 432 5.23 8.36 5.63
N MET A 433 5.36 9.02 4.48
CA MET A 433 5.10 10.45 4.34
C MET A 433 3.63 10.81 4.52
N LEU A 434 2.68 9.95 4.13
CA LEU A 434 1.26 10.16 4.45
C LEU A 434 1.01 10.17 5.97
N ARG A 435 1.71 9.31 6.73
CA ARG A 435 1.70 9.33 8.20
C ARG A 435 2.25 10.65 8.74
N TYR A 436 3.36 11.13 8.16
CA TYR A 436 3.95 12.43 8.51
C TYR A 436 3.02 13.62 8.24
N VAL A 437 2.33 13.63 7.09
CA VAL A 437 1.39 14.68 6.68
C VAL A 437 0.20 14.76 7.64
N LEU A 438 -0.35 13.63 8.06
CA LEU A 438 -1.43 13.62 9.07
C LEU A 438 -0.94 14.07 10.44
N ASN A 439 0.34 13.83 10.76
CA ASN A 439 1.00 14.15 12.02
C ASN A 439 0.23 13.65 13.26
N ASP A 440 -0.45 12.51 13.10
CA ASP A 440 -1.31 11.91 14.11
C ASP A 440 -1.48 10.43 13.75
N ASP A 441 -0.87 9.57 14.56
CA ASP A 441 -0.92 8.12 14.36
C ASP A 441 -2.34 7.56 14.47
N VAL A 442 -3.18 8.16 15.33
CA VAL A 442 -4.57 7.73 15.49
C VAL A 442 -5.33 7.98 14.19
N LYS A 443 -5.12 9.14 13.56
CA LYS A 443 -5.68 9.43 12.22
C LYS A 443 -5.13 8.51 11.14
N PHE A 444 -3.81 8.32 11.09
CA PHE A 444 -3.18 7.45 10.09
C PHE A 444 -3.75 6.03 10.13
N PHE A 445 -3.74 5.39 11.30
CA PHE A 445 -4.26 4.03 11.43
C PHE A 445 -5.78 3.96 11.30
N ARG A 446 -6.53 5.04 11.62
CA ARG A 446 -7.96 5.13 11.33
C ARG A 446 -8.24 5.22 9.82
N ALA A 447 -7.42 5.93 9.05
CA ALA A 447 -7.49 5.95 7.59
C ALA A 447 -7.32 4.52 7.03
N LEU A 448 -6.33 3.78 7.51
CA LEU A 448 -6.10 2.39 7.09
C LEU A 448 -7.27 1.46 7.46
N ARG A 449 -7.80 1.55 8.68
CA ARG A 449 -9.01 0.80 9.09
C ARG A 449 -10.24 1.18 8.26
N THR A 450 -10.37 2.44 7.88
CA THR A 450 -11.46 2.91 7.01
C THR A 450 -11.31 2.34 5.61
N TYR A 451 -10.09 2.30 5.07
CA TYR A 451 -9.79 1.67 3.79
C TYR A 451 -10.12 0.17 3.81
N GLN A 452 -9.67 -0.55 4.85
CA GLN A 452 -9.94 -1.97 5.01
C GLN A 452 -11.42 -2.30 5.17
N SER A 453 -12.19 -1.50 5.90
CA SER A 453 -13.63 -1.74 6.08
C SER A 453 -14.46 -1.33 4.87
N ARG A 454 -14.13 -0.22 4.20
CA ARG A 454 -14.88 0.29 3.05
C ARG A 454 -14.72 -0.57 1.80
N PHE A 455 -13.56 -1.15 1.59
CA PHE A 455 -13.23 -1.93 0.39
C PHE A 455 -13.05 -3.43 0.68
N ALA A 456 -13.46 -3.90 1.86
CA ALA A 456 -13.35 -5.31 2.26
C ALA A 456 -13.90 -6.25 1.18
N GLY A 457 -13.11 -7.27 0.81
CA GLY A 457 -13.48 -8.24 -0.22
C GLY A 457 -13.58 -7.67 -1.64
N SER A 458 -13.09 -6.47 -1.89
CA SER A 458 -13.23 -5.76 -3.18
C SER A 458 -11.89 -5.19 -3.65
N THR A 459 -11.94 -4.29 -4.63
CA THR A 459 -10.77 -3.60 -5.17
C THR A 459 -10.81 -2.09 -4.91
N ALA A 460 -9.64 -1.46 -4.84
CA ALA A 460 -9.52 0.00 -4.69
C ALA A 460 -8.51 0.61 -5.68
N ARG A 461 -8.70 1.88 -5.99
CA ARG A 461 -7.76 2.73 -6.75
C ARG A 461 -7.04 3.70 -5.83
N THR A 462 -5.94 4.29 -6.30
CA THR A 462 -5.23 5.31 -5.52
C THR A 462 -6.11 6.50 -5.15
N THR A 463 -7.06 6.87 -6.02
CA THR A 463 -8.04 7.93 -5.74
C THR A 463 -9.01 7.59 -4.61
N ASP A 464 -9.24 6.30 -4.33
CA ASP A 464 -10.04 5.87 -3.19
C ASP A 464 -9.30 6.08 -1.87
N LEU A 465 -8.03 5.68 -1.84
CA LEU A 465 -7.13 5.92 -0.70
C LEU A 465 -6.97 7.42 -0.44
N GLN A 466 -6.71 8.21 -1.49
CA GLN A 466 -6.57 9.66 -1.41
C GLN A 466 -7.78 10.29 -0.69
N ARG A 467 -9.00 9.96 -1.11
CA ARG A 467 -10.23 10.50 -0.50
C ARG A 467 -10.37 10.17 0.98
N ILE A 468 -9.91 8.99 1.41
CA ILE A 468 -9.93 8.60 2.83
C ILE A 468 -8.92 9.45 3.62
N PHE A 469 -7.71 9.62 3.11
CA PHE A 469 -6.69 10.43 3.77
C PHE A 469 -7.05 11.92 3.79
N GLU A 470 -7.69 12.45 2.74
CA GLU A 470 -8.21 13.83 2.71
C GLU A 470 -9.29 14.07 3.76
N ALA A 471 -10.19 13.10 3.96
CA ALA A 471 -11.21 13.18 5.00
C ALA A 471 -10.59 13.24 6.41
N GLU A 472 -9.50 12.49 6.64
CA GLU A 472 -8.77 12.50 7.91
C GLU A 472 -7.91 13.76 8.11
N ALA A 473 -7.33 14.26 7.03
CA ALA A 473 -6.52 15.48 7.01
C ALA A 473 -7.37 16.75 7.15
N GLY A 474 -8.62 16.73 6.68
CA GLY A 474 -9.50 17.91 6.60
C GLY A 474 -9.10 18.90 5.50
N VAL A 475 -8.20 18.51 4.60
CA VAL A 475 -7.67 19.32 3.49
C VAL A 475 -7.45 18.43 2.26
N SER A 476 -7.42 19.03 1.07
CA SER A 476 -7.03 18.32 -0.16
C SER A 476 -5.57 17.86 -0.08
N LEU A 477 -5.31 16.65 -0.57
CA LEU A 477 -3.98 16.06 -0.71
C LEU A 477 -3.58 15.95 -2.19
N ASP A 478 -4.28 16.65 -3.09
CA ASP A 478 -4.00 16.62 -4.54
C ASP A 478 -2.54 16.95 -4.86
N THR A 479 -1.97 17.97 -4.21
CA THR A 479 -0.55 18.32 -4.39
C THR A 479 0.37 17.19 -3.96
N PHE A 480 0.08 16.52 -2.84
CA PHE A 480 0.85 15.39 -2.34
C PHE A 480 0.83 14.22 -3.34
N PHE A 481 -0.35 13.80 -3.80
CA PHE A 481 -0.47 12.67 -4.74
C PHE A 481 0.07 13.03 -6.14
N ARG A 482 -0.07 14.28 -6.57
CA ARG A 482 0.51 14.77 -7.82
C ARG A 482 2.04 14.70 -7.80
N GLN A 483 2.68 15.12 -6.71
CA GLN A 483 4.16 15.19 -6.66
C GLN A 483 4.80 13.84 -6.29
N TRP A 484 4.22 13.08 -5.36
CA TRP A 484 4.86 11.87 -4.81
C TRP A 484 4.38 10.56 -5.45
N TYR A 485 3.10 10.48 -5.82
CA TYR A 485 2.54 9.27 -6.45
C TYR A 485 2.64 9.33 -7.98
N ARG A 486 2.13 10.39 -8.62
CA ARG A 486 2.19 10.55 -10.09
C ARG A 486 3.52 11.12 -10.57
N GLY A 487 4.06 12.09 -9.85
CA GLY A 487 5.30 12.80 -10.19
C GLY A 487 6.54 11.92 -10.08
N GLU A 488 7.67 12.52 -10.46
CA GLU A 488 8.98 11.88 -10.42
C GLU A 488 9.95 12.65 -9.54
N GLY A 489 11.04 11.97 -9.16
CA GLY A 489 12.14 12.57 -8.43
C GLY A 489 11.89 12.78 -6.94
N TYR A 490 12.75 13.63 -6.36
CA TYR A 490 12.80 13.99 -4.95
C TYR A 490 13.48 15.38 -4.79
N PRO A 491 13.17 16.13 -3.71
CA PRO A 491 13.81 17.39 -3.37
C PRO A 491 15.09 17.18 -2.54
N THR A 492 15.97 18.18 -2.55
CA THR A 492 17.11 18.34 -1.64
C THR A 492 17.01 19.73 -1.04
N PHE A 493 17.13 19.83 0.29
CA PHE A 493 16.99 21.11 1.00
C PHE A 493 18.33 21.60 1.53
N ASN A 494 18.83 22.70 0.98
CA ASN A 494 20.03 23.38 1.46
C ASN A 494 19.63 24.49 2.43
N VAL A 495 20.18 24.47 3.63
CA VAL A 495 19.79 25.39 4.71
C VAL A 495 20.96 26.26 5.11
N ARG A 496 20.73 27.56 5.09
CA ARG A 496 21.60 28.54 5.73
C ARG A 496 20.91 29.11 6.94
N TRP A 497 21.66 29.35 8.01
CA TRP A 497 21.09 29.90 9.23
C TRP A 497 21.99 30.92 9.92
N ASN A 498 21.36 31.78 10.71
CA ASN A 498 22.07 32.65 11.66
C ASN A 498 21.18 32.97 12.84
N GLN A 499 21.80 33.21 13.99
CA GLN A 499 21.10 33.68 15.17
C GLN A 499 21.50 35.12 15.47
N VAL A 500 20.51 35.99 15.63
CA VAL A 500 20.69 37.36 16.15
C VAL A 500 19.78 37.53 17.36
N GLY A 501 20.38 37.69 18.54
CA GLY A 501 19.65 37.70 19.81
C GLY A 501 18.87 36.40 20.02
N SER A 502 17.56 36.53 20.31
CA SER A 502 16.62 35.42 20.50
C SER A 502 15.94 34.96 19.20
N SER A 503 16.40 35.42 18.03
CA SER A 503 15.83 35.06 16.74
C SER A 503 16.80 34.24 15.90
N LEU A 504 16.34 33.07 15.45
CA LEU A 504 17.00 32.23 14.48
C LEU A 504 16.41 32.50 13.09
N TYR A 505 17.25 32.96 12.17
CA TYR A 505 16.92 33.14 10.77
C TYR A 505 17.33 31.89 10.01
N LEU A 506 16.38 31.28 9.31
CA LEU A 506 16.61 30.14 8.43
C LEU A 506 16.30 30.54 7.00
N LYS A 507 17.15 30.14 6.07
CA LYS A 507 16.92 30.24 4.64
C LYS A 507 17.06 28.85 4.04
N ALA A 508 15.94 28.27 3.61
CA ALA A 508 15.89 26.96 2.99
C ALA A 508 15.71 27.11 1.47
N THR A 509 16.64 26.54 0.71
CA THR A 509 16.60 26.48 -0.75
C THR A 509 16.43 25.03 -1.19
N GLU A 510 15.35 24.78 -1.91
CA GLU A 510 15.05 23.49 -2.53
C GLU A 510 15.69 23.39 -3.92
N THR A 511 16.28 22.22 -4.20
CA THR A 511 16.62 21.77 -5.55
C THR A 511 15.98 20.43 -5.80
N VAL A 512 15.53 20.14 -7.02
CA VAL A 512 14.80 18.91 -7.35
C VAL A 512 15.56 18.06 -8.36
N SER A 513 15.43 16.74 -8.26
CA SER A 513 16.14 15.80 -9.15
C SER A 513 15.56 15.72 -10.58
N VAL A 514 14.27 16.04 -10.77
CA VAL A 514 13.58 16.01 -12.08
C VAL A 514 12.69 17.25 -12.27
N PRO A 515 13.27 18.45 -12.48
CA PRO A 515 12.51 19.70 -12.55
C PRO A 515 11.52 19.78 -13.72
N THR A 516 11.72 18.98 -14.76
CA THR A 516 10.83 18.92 -15.94
C THR A 516 9.51 18.21 -15.67
N VAL A 517 9.46 17.33 -14.67
CA VAL A 517 8.25 16.58 -14.28
C VAL A 517 7.68 17.12 -12.97
N THR A 518 8.54 17.27 -11.96
CA THR A 518 8.18 17.83 -10.66
C THR A 518 9.08 19.04 -10.38
N PRO A 519 8.66 20.27 -10.75
CA PRO A 519 9.50 21.47 -10.63
C PRO A 519 9.75 21.91 -9.20
N PHE A 520 8.89 21.49 -8.26
CA PHE A 520 8.90 21.88 -6.85
C PHE A 520 8.06 20.90 -6.02
N PHE A 521 8.50 20.62 -4.80
CA PHE A 521 7.79 19.80 -3.82
C PHE A 521 7.26 20.67 -2.67
N ASP A 522 5.95 20.94 -2.67
CA ASP A 522 5.30 21.62 -1.55
C ASP A 522 5.16 20.64 -0.38
N THR A 523 5.94 20.86 0.68
CA THR A 523 6.00 19.96 1.84
C THR A 523 6.31 20.70 3.13
N GLN A 524 5.90 20.11 4.24
CA GLN A 524 6.38 20.47 5.57
C GLN A 524 7.70 19.73 5.86
N ILE A 525 8.57 20.35 6.63
CA ILE A 525 9.89 19.83 7.00
C ILE A 525 10.13 20.10 8.48
N ASP A 526 10.62 19.09 9.20
CA ASP A 526 11.05 19.23 10.58
C ASP A 526 12.50 19.71 10.65
N TYR A 527 12.73 20.78 11.41
CA TYR A 527 14.07 21.30 11.71
C TYR A 527 14.33 21.12 13.21
N LYS A 528 15.32 20.28 13.55
CA LYS A 528 15.77 20.13 14.93
C LYS A 528 16.92 21.10 15.21
N ILE A 529 16.65 22.03 16.10
CA ILE A 529 17.55 23.10 16.53
C ILE A 529 18.18 22.65 17.84
N ASN A 530 19.51 22.48 17.85
CA ASN A 530 20.26 22.10 19.04
C ASN A 530 20.86 23.34 19.70
N TYR A 531 20.83 23.39 21.02
CA TYR A 531 21.30 24.54 21.80
C TYR A 531 22.59 24.23 22.57
N SER A 532 23.30 25.29 22.98
CA SER A 532 24.55 25.19 23.74
C SER A 532 24.37 24.61 25.15
N ASN A 533 23.16 24.66 25.70
CA ASN A 533 22.82 24.08 27.00
C ASN A 533 22.48 22.57 26.92
N GLY A 534 22.64 21.94 25.76
CA GLY A 534 22.36 20.52 25.54
C GLY A 534 20.89 20.18 25.24
N THR A 535 19.98 21.14 25.31
CA THR A 535 18.57 20.95 24.92
C THR A 535 18.37 21.12 23.41
N SER A 536 17.20 20.72 22.90
CA SER A 536 16.83 20.92 21.49
C SER A 536 15.36 21.25 21.33
N GLN A 537 15.01 21.95 20.26
CA GLN A 537 13.65 22.24 19.83
C GLN A 537 13.45 21.76 18.40
N THR A 538 12.33 21.10 18.11
CA THR A 538 11.93 20.78 16.73
C THR A 538 10.83 21.74 16.29
N VAL A 539 11.00 22.34 15.10
CA VAL A 539 9.96 23.16 14.46
C VAL A 539 9.61 22.58 13.09
N ARG A 540 8.31 22.49 12.79
CA ARG A 540 7.81 22.08 11.49
C ARG A 540 7.47 23.30 10.66
N LEU A 541 8.13 23.48 9.52
CA LEU A 541 7.95 24.64 8.66
C LEU A 541 7.60 24.19 7.24
N ARG A 542 6.73 24.94 6.56
CA ARG A 542 6.28 24.61 5.21
C ARG A 542 7.19 25.28 4.17
N GLN A 543 7.82 24.48 3.33
CA GLN A 543 8.46 24.94 2.10
C GLN A 543 7.37 25.12 1.05
N SER A 544 7.07 26.37 0.68
CA SER A 544 6.01 26.69 -0.32
C SER A 544 6.55 27.31 -1.61
N GLN A 545 7.85 27.59 -1.65
CA GLN A 545 8.57 28.17 -2.77
C GLN A 545 9.98 27.55 -2.83
N THR A 546 10.66 27.63 -3.97
CA THR A 546 12.04 27.14 -4.13
C THR A 546 12.99 27.72 -3.07
N GLU A 547 12.81 28.97 -2.68
CA GLU A 547 13.56 29.60 -1.60
C GLU A 547 12.58 30.17 -0.58
N THR A 548 12.69 29.73 0.69
CA THR A 548 11.84 30.20 1.77
C THR A 548 12.71 30.66 2.94
N SER A 549 12.41 31.85 3.48
CA SER A 549 13.05 32.37 4.69
C SER A 549 12.10 32.28 5.88
N PHE A 550 12.61 31.85 7.03
CA PHE A 550 11.86 31.73 8.28
C PHE A 550 12.56 32.47 9.41
N THR A 551 11.77 32.96 10.36
CA THR A 551 12.26 33.46 11.64
C THR A 551 11.65 32.62 12.75
N VAL A 552 12.51 31.99 13.54
CA VAL A 552 12.11 31.09 14.63
C VAL A 552 12.61 31.68 15.96
N PRO A 553 11.73 31.89 16.95
CA PRO A 553 12.17 32.31 18.27
C PRO A 553 12.98 31.18 18.93
N VAL A 554 14.11 31.53 19.53
CA VAL A 554 15.01 30.60 20.21
C VAL A 554 15.36 31.10 21.61
N ALA A 555 15.38 30.17 22.57
CA ALA A 555 15.59 30.47 24.00
C ALA A 555 17.06 30.48 24.42
N ALA A 556 17.96 29.96 23.58
CA ALA A 556 19.38 29.81 23.88
C ALA A 556 20.24 29.92 22.61
N THR A 557 21.56 29.91 22.78
CA THR A 557 22.50 29.89 21.66
C THR A 557 22.37 28.60 20.86
N VAL A 558 22.09 28.70 19.56
CA VAL A 558 21.99 27.61 18.60
C VAL A 558 23.39 27.12 18.25
N THR A 559 23.61 25.81 18.35
CA THR A 559 24.88 25.15 18.00
C THR A 559 24.82 24.44 16.66
N SER A 560 23.70 23.79 16.34
CA SER A 560 23.50 23.12 15.06
C SER A 560 22.03 22.99 14.71
N ILE A 561 21.76 22.71 13.43
CA ILE A 561 20.43 22.44 12.91
C ILE A 561 20.48 21.15 12.10
N GLN A 562 19.49 20.30 12.28
CA GLN A 562 19.27 19.09 11.49
C GLN A 562 17.98 19.24 10.69
N VAL A 563 18.03 18.87 9.41
CA VAL A 563 16.88 18.87 8.50
C VAL A 563 16.32 17.45 8.45
N ASP A 564 15.03 17.32 8.70
CA ASP A 564 14.31 16.04 8.75
C ASP A 564 15.06 14.96 9.57
N PRO A 565 15.33 15.22 10.86
CA PRO A 565 16.17 14.35 11.69
C PRO A 565 15.63 12.91 11.84
N ASP A 566 14.32 12.74 11.63
CA ASP A 566 13.62 11.46 11.76
C ASP A 566 13.29 10.79 10.42
N GLN A 567 13.77 11.37 9.31
CA GLN A 567 13.71 10.79 7.97
C GLN A 567 12.27 10.51 7.52
N TRP A 568 11.39 11.46 7.79
CA TRP A 568 10.01 11.37 7.38
C TRP A 568 9.83 11.60 5.87
N LEU A 569 10.70 12.40 5.26
CA LEU A 569 10.61 12.80 3.86
C LEU A 569 11.60 12.02 3.00
N LEU A 570 11.16 11.61 1.82
CA LEU A 570 12.06 11.19 0.76
C LEU A 570 12.78 12.41 0.19
N ASN A 571 13.96 12.74 0.72
CA ASN A 571 14.78 13.87 0.29
C ASN A 571 16.26 13.48 0.12
N GLY A 572 16.97 14.25 -0.72
CA GLY A 572 18.41 14.11 -0.89
C GLY A 572 19.21 14.80 0.21
N ASN A 573 20.52 14.51 0.23
CA ASN A 573 21.45 15.09 1.19
C ASN A 573 21.75 16.55 0.85
N GLY A 574 21.14 17.47 1.59
CA GLY A 574 21.48 18.90 1.55
C GLY A 574 22.56 19.27 2.56
N PHE A 575 23.05 20.51 2.49
CA PHE A 575 23.96 21.04 3.50
C PHE A 575 23.25 21.99 4.47
N VAL A 576 23.76 22.03 5.70
CA VAL A 576 23.39 23.04 6.70
C VAL A 576 24.62 23.86 7.02
N SER A 577 24.55 25.18 6.85
CA SER A 577 25.68 26.07 7.10
C SER A 577 25.26 27.33 7.84
N ARG A 578 26.13 27.84 8.70
CA ARG A 578 25.93 29.14 9.33
C ARG A 578 26.36 30.24 8.37
N ASP A 579 25.48 31.21 8.13
CA ASP A 579 25.72 32.36 7.24
C ASP A 579 25.46 33.64 8.03
N ASN A 580 26.52 34.24 8.60
CA ASN A 580 26.39 35.44 9.44
C ASN A 580 25.82 36.66 8.69
N ALA A 581 25.79 36.63 7.35
CA ALA A 581 25.15 37.67 6.55
C ALA A 581 23.62 37.52 6.53
N LEU A 582 23.06 36.38 6.99
CA LEU A 582 21.64 36.26 7.31
C LEU A 582 21.34 37.10 8.56
N SER A 583 21.19 38.39 8.34
CA SER A 583 20.60 39.32 9.27
C SER A 583 19.64 40.15 8.43
N THR A 584 18.39 40.26 8.88
CA THR A 584 17.31 41.06 8.28
C THR A 584 17.53 41.57 6.84
N LYS A 585 16.88 40.93 5.86
CA LYS A 585 15.66 41.60 5.43
C LYS A 585 14.61 41.09 6.38
N ALA A 586 14.13 41.96 7.26
CA ALA A 586 12.96 41.63 8.04
C ALA A 586 11.94 41.06 7.04
N ALA A 587 11.39 39.88 7.31
CA ALA A 587 10.08 39.59 6.78
C ALA A 587 9.25 40.81 7.14
N ALA A 588 8.72 41.48 6.12
CA ALA A 588 7.85 42.63 6.25
C ALA A 588 7.03 42.48 7.53
N THR A 589 7.29 43.32 8.54
CA THR A 589 6.54 43.23 9.78
C THR A 589 5.10 43.46 9.37
N VAL A 590 4.27 42.41 9.45
CA VAL A 590 2.84 42.53 9.24
C VAL A 590 2.31 43.34 10.40
N LEU A 591 2.37 44.66 10.25
CA LEU A 591 1.79 45.57 11.22
C LEU A 591 0.27 45.48 11.04
N PRO A 592 -0.49 45.27 12.14
CA PRO A 592 -1.93 45.36 12.07
C PRO A 592 -2.29 46.80 11.68
N LEU A 593 -2.96 46.96 10.54
CA LEU A 593 -3.44 48.25 10.08
C LEU A 593 -4.81 48.51 10.69
N ALA A 594 -4.92 49.53 11.54
CA ALA A 594 -6.21 49.97 12.03
C ALA A 594 -7.04 50.52 10.86
N VAL A 595 -8.28 50.08 10.71
CA VAL A 595 -9.18 50.54 9.66
C VAL A 595 -10.52 50.94 10.24
N TYR A 596 -11.06 52.09 9.81
CA TYR A 596 -12.31 52.62 10.35
C TYR A 596 -13.05 53.52 9.32
N PRO A 597 -14.38 53.65 9.40
CA PRO A 597 -15.27 52.77 10.13
C PRO A 597 -15.22 51.35 9.55
N ASN A 598 -15.39 50.34 10.39
CA ASN A 598 -15.48 48.94 9.98
C ASN A 598 -16.66 48.33 10.75
N PRO A 599 -17.85 48.17 10.12
CA PRO A 599 -18.10 48.19 8.67
C PRO A 599 -17.97 49.57 7.99
N CYS A 600 -17.57 49.60 6.72
CA CYS A 600 -17.47 50.81 5.90
C CYS A 600 -18.52 50.88 4.78
N ARG A 601 -18.85 52.11 4.36
CA ARG A 601 -19.65 52.37 3.16
C ARG A 601 -18.75 52.70 1.97
N GLU A 602 -18.64 53.96 1.60
CA GLU A 602 -17.93 54.35 0.38
C GLU A 602 -16.42 54.52 0.57
N VAL A 603 -15.98 54.72 1.81
CA VAL A 603 -14.59 55.01 2.15
C VAL A 603 -14.18 54.26 3.41
N LEU A 604 -12.96 53.72 3.41
CA LEU A 604 -12.29 53.11 4.56
C LEU A 604 -11.04 53.95 4.92
N GLN A 605 -10.99 54.49 6.13
CA GLN A 605 -9.86 55.22 6.67
C GLN A 605 -8.79 54.23 7.16
N LEU A 606 -7.53 54.51 6.85
CA LEU A 606 -6.35 53.75 7.27
C LEU A 606 -5.66 54.50 8.41
N GLY A 607 -5.52 53.85 9.57
CA GLY A 607 -4.95 54.44 10.79
C GLY A 607 -3.43 54.57 10.74
N SER A 608 -2.94 55.72 11.20
CA SER A 608 -1.51 56.04 11.45
C SER A 608 -0.52 55.62 10.36
N LEU A 609 -0.81 55.99 9.10
CA LEU A 609 0.18 55.90 8.02
C LEU A 609 1.26 56.99 8.21
N THR A 610 2.40 56.63 8.77
CA THR A 610 3.56 57.53 8.95
C THR A 610 4.39 57.73 7.67
N MET A 611 3.98 57.14 6.55
CA MET A 611 4.82 56.94 5.36
C MET A 611 4.39 57.78 4.16
N ARG A 612 5.34 58.14 3.28
CA ARG A 612 5.08 59.05 2.13
C ARG A 612 4.18 58.44 1.04
N THR A 613 4.36 57.16 0.69
CA THR A 613 3.59 56.47 -0.37
C THR A 613 3.61 54.95 -0.20
N ALA A 614 2.49 54.26 -0.40
CA ALA A 614 2.33 52.80 -0.33
C ALA A 614 1.21 52.32 -1.29
N GLN A 615 1.18 51.03 -1.63
CA GLN A 615 0.15 50.41 -2.45
C GLN A 615 -0.82 49.58 -1.60
N ALA A 616 -2.10 49.97 -1.57
CA ALA A 616 -3.19 49.19 -1.00
C ALA A 616 -3.77 48.22 -2.05
N VAL A 617 -3.96 46.97 -1.67
CA VAL A 617 -4.55 45.89 -2.45
C VAL A 617 -5.65 45.24 -1.61
N VAL A 618 -6.86 45.18 -2.14
CA VAL A 618 -7.99 44.50 -1.48
C VAL A 618 -8.28 43.20 -2.21
N SER A 619 -8.46 42.12 -1.46
CA SER A 619 -8.88 40.82 -1.96
C SER A 619 -10.18 40.36 -1.30
N ASP A 620 -11.01 39.64 -2.06
CA ASP A 620 -12.19 38.94 -1.53
C ASP A 620 -11.81 37.64 -0.78
N MET A 621 -12.79 36.94 -0.21
CA MET A 621 -12.56 35.71 0.59
C MET A 621 -11.94 34.55 -0.20
N THR A 622 -11.93 34.61 -1.55
CA THR A 622 -11.30 33.61 -2.42
C THR A 622 -9.84 33.95 -2.76
N GLY A 623 -9.34 35.11 -2.31
CA GLY A 623 -7.99 35.60 -2.59
C GLY A 623 -7.87 36.41 -3.89
N ARG A 624 -8.97 36.62 -4.63
CA ARG A 624 -8.98 37.43 -5.85
C ARG A 624 -8.86 38.92 -5.51
N VAL A 625 -7.94 39.62 -6.18
CA VAL A 625 -7.74 41.07 -6.04
C VAL A 625 -8.90 41.83 -6.71
N VAL A 626 -9.55 42.70 -5.95
CA VAL A 626 -10.75 43.47 -6.37
C VAL A 626 -10.55 44.99 -6.35
N LEU A 627 -9.53 45.50 -5.64
CA LEU A 627 -9.18 46.92 -5.63
C LEU A 627 -7.67 47.10 -5.48
N ARG A 628 -7.11 48.09 -6.19
CA ARG A 628 -5.76 48.60 -5.99
C ARG A 628 -5.80 50.11 -5.90
N GLN A 629 -5.16 50.69 -4.90
CA GLN A 629 -5.09 52.14 -4.73
C GLN A 629 -3.75 52.53 -4.11
N THR A 630 -3.16 53.63 -4.59
CA THR A 630 -2.03 54.25 -3.90
C THR A 630 -2.55 55.02 -2.67
N VAL A 631 -1.89 54.82 -1.53
CA VAL A 631 -2.21 55.46 -0.24
C VAL A 631 -0.94 55.99 0.40
N GLY A 632 -1.03 56.87 1.39
CA GLY A 632 0.12 57.41 2.10
C GLY A 632 -0.28 58.48 3.11
N ALA A 633 0.68 59.15 3.73
CA ALA A 633 0.42 60.18 4.75
C ALA A 633 -0.46 61.34 4.24
N ALA A 634 -0.41 61.64 2.94
CA ALA A 634 -1.25 62.64 2.28
C ALA A 634 -2.64 62.12 1.84
N GLN A 635 -2.81 60.79 1.74
CA GLN A 635 -4.04 60.14 1.30
C GLN A 635 -4.25 58.85 2.12
N THR A 636 -4.90 59.03 3.26
CA THR A 636 -5.08 58.00 4.29
C THR A 636 -6.42 57.25 4.15
N THR A 637 -7.07 57.36 2.99
CA THR A 637 -8.38 56.76 2.71
C THR A 637 -8.33 55.83 1.50
N LEU A 638 -9.13 54.76 1.56
CA LEU A 638 -9.36 53.80 0.49
C LEU A 638 -10.81 53.95 0.00
N ASN A 639 -11.02 54.13 -1.31
CA ASN A 639 -12.35 54.20 -1.90
C ASN A 639 -12.91 52.79 -2.11
N THR A 640 -13.94 52.44 -1.33
CA THR A 640 -14.59 51.13 -1.33
C THR A 640 -15.96 51.14 -2.00
N ALA A 641 -16.37 52.25 -2.64
CA ALA A 641 -17.70 52.41 -3.23
C ALA A 641 -18.03 51.35 -4.30
N ALA A 642 -17.02 50.92 -5.06
CA ALA A 642 -17.17 49.91 -6.12
C ALA A 642 -17.17 48.45 -5.62
N LEU A 643 -16.93 48.21 -4.32
CA LEU A 643 -16.95 46.87 -3.74
C LEU A 643 -18.38 46.47 -3.37
N ALA A 644 -18.77 45.23 -3.69
CA ALA A 644 -20.03 44.65 -3.24
C ALA A 644 -20.05 44.43 -1.72
N PRO A 645 -21.22 44.35 -1.06
CA PRO A 645 -21.30 44.02 0.37
C PRO A 645 -20.61 42.69 0.69
N GLY A 646 -19.78 42.65 1.72
CA GLY A 646 -19.01 41.44 2.06
C GLY A 646 -17.77 41.67 2.94
N ILE A 647 -17.05 40.57 3.21
CA ILE A 647 -15.79 40.58 3.99
C ILE A 647 -14.61 40.65 3.01
N TYR A 648 -13.66 41.55 3.30
CA TYR A 648 -12.47 41.76 2.48
C TYR A 648 -11.20 41.77 3.32
N TYR A 649 -10.09 41.41 2.67
CA TYR A 649 -8.73 41.50 3.21
C TYR A 649 -7.98 42.63 2.49
N LEU A 650 -7.43 43.54 3.27
CA LEU A 650 -6.60 44.64 2.80
C LEU A 650 -5.14 44.33 3.09
N GLN A 651 -4.29 44.47 2.07
CA GLN A 651 -2.85 44.46 2.16
C GLN A 651 -2.30 45.80 1.70
N VAL A 652 -1.48 46.46 2.53
CA VAL A 652 -0.75 47.68 2.15
C VAL A 652 0.72 47.35 2.07
N THR A 653 1.36 47.58 0.93
CA THR A 653 2.78 47.28 0.70
C THR A 653 3.57 48.55 0.39
N THR A 654 4.71 48.74 1.06
CA THR A 654 5.60 49.90 0.86
C THR A 654 6.63 49.61 -0.24
N PRO A 655 7.22 50.66 -0.84
CA PRO A 655 8.37 50.52 -1.75
C PRO A 655 9.55 49.76 -1.10
N GLU A 656 9.72 49.89 0.21
CA GLU A 656 10.76 49.22 1.01
C GLU A 656 10.41 47.76 1.34
N GLY A 657 9.22 47.29 0.97
CA GLY A 657 8.78 45.91 1.13
C GLY A 657 8.08 45.60 2.45
N GLU A 658 7.75 46.61 3.27
CA GLU A 658 6.90 46.42 4.45
C GLU A 658 5.45 46.16 4.04
N VAL A 659 4.74 45.32 4.78
CA VAL A 659 3.40 44.85 4.46
C VAL A 659 2.54 45.06 5.69
N SER A 660 1.41 45.73 5.59
CA SER A 660 0.41 45.83 6.67
C SER A 660 -0.88 45.15 6.24
N LEU A 661 -1.53 44.43 7.15
CA LEU A 661 -2.78 43.71 6.85
C LEU A 661 -3.94 44.22 7.71
N ALA A 662 -5.13 44.25 7.12
CA ALA A 662 -6.39 44.49 7.81
C ALA A 662 -7.52 43.64 7.22
N ARG A 663 -8.55 43.36 8.03
CA ARG A 663 -9.82 42.80 7.57
C ARG A 663 -10.92 43.84 7.79
N PHE A 664 -11.76 44.06 6.78
CA PHE A 664 -12.91 44.95 6.91
C PHE A 664 -14.17 44.40 6.25
N VAL A 665 -15.32 44.93 6.67
CA VAL A 665 -16.65 44.61 6.14
C VAL A 665 -17.16 45.81 5.34
N ARG A 666 -17.60 45.56 4.12
CA ARG A 666 -18.31 46.52 3.27
C ARG A 666 -19.82 46.27 3.41
N GLU A 667 -20.58 47.31 3.74
CA GLU A 667 -22.06 47.23 3.84
C GLU A 667 -22.82 47.34 2.51
#